data_AF-A0A926DS38-F1
#
_entry.id   AF-A0A926DS38-F1
#
_cell.length_a   1.000
_cell.length_b   1.000
_cell.length_c   1.000
_cell.angle_alpha   90.00
_cell.angle_beta   90.00
_cell.angle_gamma   90.00
#
_symmetry.space_group_name_H-M   'P 1'
#
loop_
_entity.id
_entity.type
_entity.pdbx_description
1 polymer ?
#
loop_
_entity_poly.entity_id
_entity_poly.type
_entity_poly.pdbx_seq_one_letter_code
_entity_poly.pdbx_strand_id
1 'polypeptide(L)'
;MDLKNKFLEMYGGELRDIHEYFAPGRVNLIGEHIDYNGGKVFPCALDLGTWAAVSLRDDGQVAFASLNLPLQVQVSLSDMGYQEKDGWANYAKGVIQEFQARGCRLKGMNILVYGTIPNGSGLSSSASLEVLTAVALNDLFQCNFSMVEMVQMCQHAENTYVGVNCGIMDQFAVGMGREAQAILLDCNTLDYQYAPLRLGDARLVIGNTKKRRGLADSKYNERRSECETALQQLQRELSISSLCELTPAEFEVHQALIQDETCRRRARHAVYENQRVLEAVQALEAGNIQRFGQLMNESHDSLRDLYEVTGPELDTMVEEARAVQGTLGSRMTGAGFGGCTVSIVRADAVDAFIEQVGQRYEQRTGLKPEFYVAQVGKGAGPVYPPAAYQVEELIAYAMDRHLIQRCDAVYCRNALLDLLHLEEPWNEVDGILPCQEAVESMADKVKGGSPEPILRGLLEYAYETGLFPENTTTHRDLWDARIMGIFTARPSDTEKEFRLRYEQSPAAATEYFYHQAQDSHYIMTERVAKNLYWEAPTPYGDLEITVNLSKPEKDPREIAKLKFLPSASYPKCMLCPENVGYAGRLNHPARQNLRQISQTLDGENWYFQYSPYVYYQEHCIVLKEEHVPMKISEATFRRLFDFIEWLPHYFLGSNAGLPVVGGSILNHEHYQGGHHVFPMEKAAVRWSYSHPDFDHMTISVIHWQMSAIRISGASRQRVIALAAHILHSWEAYEDTSVGVYAYTEKDGVRTPHNAITPIARFNAKGEYELDLVLRNNRTSEEFPDGIFHPHPHLHHIKKENIGLIEVMGLAVLPGRLDKELSLISRLLTGAKAWEDFSQGEQEALEKHVPWITDMQSRYGQVSTEEEADAILKREVGEIFSQVLECSGVFKNTEEGYEAFARFMASLGCIRQS
;
A
#
# COMPACT_ATOMS: atom_id res chain seq x y z
N MET A 1 22.50 -3.40 -22.43
CA MET A 1 21.89 -2.47 -23.41
C MET A 1 21.17 -1.42 -22.60
N ASP A 2 21.34 -0.14 -22.91
CA ASP A 2 20.74 0.95 -22.13
C ASP A 2 19.36 1.32 -22.72
N LEU A 3 18.31 0.78 -22.13
CA LEU A 3 16.94 0.96 -22.60
C LEU A 3 16.45 2.39 -22.37
N LYS A 4 16.85 3.06 -21.28
CA LYS A 4 16.53 4.47 -21.03
C LYS A 4 17.12 5.41 -22.09
N ASN A 5 18.37 5.18 -22.51
CA ASN A 5 18.96 5.97 -23.58
C ASN A 5 18.22 5.78 -24.91
N LYS A 6 17.79 4.54 -25.24
CA LYS A 6 16.96 4.29 -26.42
C LYS A 6 15.57 4.92 -26.31
N PHE A 7 15.01 4.98 -25.11
CA PHE A 7 13.77 5.67 -24.83
C PHE A 7 13.91 7.18 -25.08
N LEU A 8 14.97 7.81 -24.56
CA LEU A 8 15.25 9.24 -24.78
C LEU A 8 15.44 9.58 -26.26
N GLU A 9 16.16 8.74 -27.01
CA GLU A 9 16.32 8.90 -28.47
C GLU A 9 14.97 8.90 -29.20
N MET A 10 13.99 8.13 -28.70
CA MET A 10 12.70 7.94 -29.35
C MET A 10 11.63 8.95 -28.92
N TYR A 11 11.51 9.21 -27.62
CA TYR A 11 10.42 9.98 -27.03
C TYR A 11 10.88 11.30 -26.38
N GLY A 12 12.19 11.51 -26.17
CA GLY A 12 12.72 12.62 -25.39
C GLY A 12 12.37 12.53 -23.90
N GLY A 13 12.37 13.67 -23.21
CA GLY A 13 12.10 13.78 -21.78
C GLY A 13 13.37 13.84 -20.91
N GLU A 14 13.19 13.68 -19.60
CA GLU A 14 14.28 13.66 -18.62
C GLU A 14 14.47 12.25 -18.04
N LEU A 15 15.72 11.85 -17.78
CA LEU A 15 16.05 10.51 -17.26
C LEU A 15 15.31 10.15 -15.96
N ARG A 16 15.01 11.14 -15.12
CA ARG A 16 14.30 10.97 -13.84
C ARG A 16 12.84 10.58 -13.99
N ASP A 17 12.22 10.87 -15.14
CA ASP A 17 10.81 10.57 -15.42
C ASP A 17 10.62 9.22 -16.13
N ILE A 18 11.72 8.48 -16.36
CA ILE A 18 11.72 7.19 -17.04
C ILE A 18 11.87 6.07 -16.00
N HIS A 19 10.82 5.27 -15.88
CA HIS A 19 10.73 4.12 -14.99
C HIS A 19 10.99 2.84 -15.79
N GLU A 20 11.80 1.93 -15.24
CA GLU A 20 12.10 0.64 -15.87
C GLU A 20 11.43 -0.51 -15.12
N TYR A 21 10.91 -1.46 -15.88
CA TYR A 21 10.24 -2.65 -15.37
C TYR A 21 10.77 -3.88 -16.09
N PHE A 22 10.68 -5.03 -15.44
CA PHE A 22 11.02 -6.33 -16.00
C PHE A 22 9.94 -7.35 -15.66
N ALA A 23 9.65 -8.24 -16.60
CA ALA A 23 8.85 -9.43 -16.37
C ALA A 23 9.53 -10.64 -17.02
N PRO A 24 9.74 -11.74 -16.30
CA PRO A 24 10.41 -12.91 -16.85
C PRO A 24 9.52 -13.64 -17.87
N GLY A 25 10.12 -14.54 -18.64
CA GLY A 25 9.43 -15.69 -19.21
C GLY A 25 9.33 -16.81 -18.18
N ARG A 26 8.70 -17.93 -18.56
CA ARG A 26 8.54 -19.07 -17.64
C ARG A 26 8.76 -20.40 -18.33
N VAL A 27 9.10 -21.40 -17.54
CA VAL A 27 9.08 -22.80 -17.96
C VAL A 27 8.34 -23.64 -16.92
N ASN A 28 7.55 -24.63 -17.38
CA ASN A 28 7.01 -25.64 -16.48
C ASN A 28 8.02 -26.77 -16.34
N LEU A 29 8.46 -27.05 -15.11
CA LEU A 29 9.52 -28.03 -14.86
C LEU A 29 8.97 -29.45 -14.81
N ILE A 30 7.77 -29.63 -14.24
CA ILE A 30 7.04 -30.90 -14.16
C ILE A 30 5.55 -30.63 -13.89
N GLY A 31 4.66 -31.59 -14.18
CA GLY A 31 3.22 -31.43 -13.97
C GLY A 31 2.49 -30.93 -15.22
N GLU A 32 2.66 -31.62 -16.36
CA GLU A 32 1.94 -31.25 -17.59
C GLU A 32 0.59 -31.94 -17.68
N HIS A 33 -0.40 -31.27 -18.29
CA HIS A 33 -1.74 -31.82 -18.55
C HIS A 33 -2.50 -32.31 -17.29
N ILE A 34 -2.17 -31.74 -16.13
CA ILE A 34 -2.86 -32.03 -14.87
C ILE A 34 -3.58 -30.84 -14.26
N ASP A 35 -3.35 -29.63 -14.78
CA ASP A 35 -4.03 -28.40 -14.38
C ASP A 35 -5.56 -28.53 -14.50
N TYR A 36 -6.07 -28.98 -15.65
CA TYR A 36 -7.49 -29.26 -15.85
C TYR A 36 -7.98 -30.58 -15.24
N ASN A 37 -7.08 -31.35 -14.61
CA ASN A 37 -7.40 -32.61 -13.93
C ASN A 37 -7.32 -32.49 -12.39
N GLY A 38 -7.30 -31.27 -11.85
CA GLY A 38 -7.23 -31.01 -10.40
C GLY A 38 -5.85 -31.20 -9.78
N GLY A 39 -4.79 -31.27 -10.61
CA GLY A 39 -3.42 -31.49 -10.17
C GLY A 39 -2.64 -30.19 -10.03
N LYS A 40 -1.47 -30.31 -9.39
CA LYS A 40 -0.57 -29.18 -9.14
C LYS A 40 0.50 -29.10 -10.22
N VAL A 41 0.75 -27.90 -10.73
CA VAL A 41 1.85 -27.61 -11.68
C VAL A 41 3.09 -27.12 -10.93
N PHE A 42 4.25 -27.22 -11.57
CA PHE A 42 5.51 -26.82 -10.95
C PHE A 42 6.40 -25.93 -11.85
N PRO A 43 5.96 -24.70 -12.17
CA PRO A 43 6.73 -23.77 -12.99
C PRO A 43 7.80 -22.99 -12.21
N CYS A 44 8.72 -22.39 -12.95
CA CYS A 44 9.59 -21.33 -12.46
C CYS A 44 9.73 -20.18 -13.47
N ALA A 45 10.06 -19.00 -12.95
CA ALA A 45 10.44 -17.83 -13.74
C ALA A 45 11.87 -17.97 -14.28
N LEU A 46 12.12 -17.41 -15.46
CA LEU A 46 13.44 -17.38 -16.10
C LEU A 46 14.12 -16.03 -15.93
N ASP A 47 15.45 -15.99 -16.05
CA ASP A 47 16.24 -14.75 -16.17
C ASP A 47 16.10 -14.07 -17.56
N LEU A 48 15.55 -14.80 -18.53
CA LEU A 48 15.09 -14.26 -19.81
C LEU A 48 13.70 -13.65 -19.63
N GLY A 49 13.48 -12.45 -20.17
CA GLY A 49 12.20 -11.75 -20.02
C GLY A 49 11.99 -10.58 -20.97
N THR A 50 11.06 -9.70 -20.59
CA THR A 50 10.68 -8.47 -21.27
C THR A 50 10.91 -7.29 -20.33
N TRP A 51 11.62 -6.28 -20.82
CA TRP A 51 11.83 -5.00 -20.16
C TRP A 51 10.93 -3.94 -20.78
N ALA A 52 10.47 -2.99 -19.96
CA ALA A 52 9.81 -1.78 -20.41
C ALA A 52 10.46 -0.55 -19.79
N ALA A 53 10.69 0.48 -20.60
CA ALA A 53 10.89 1.84 -20.12
C ALA A 53 9.60 2.62 -20.34
N VAL A 54 9.12 3.29 -19.29
CA VAL A 54 7.81 3.96 -19.26
C VAL A 54 7.96 5.39 -18.74
N SER A 55 7.30 6.35 -19.39
CA SER A 55 7.11 7.72 -18.88
C SER A 55 5.65 8.12 -18.98
N LEU A 56 5.19 8.96 -18.05
CA LEU A 56 3.83 9.52 -18.07
C LEU A 56 3.70 10.68 -19.07
N ARG A 57 2.47 10.95 -19.50
CA ARG A 57 2.06 12.04 -20.39
C ARG A 57 0.75 12.66 -19.87
N ASP A 58 0.59 13.96 -20.08
CA ASP A 58 -0.62 14.69 -19.65
C ASP A 58 -1.71 14.78 -20.74
N ASP A 59 -1.47 14.26 -21.95
CA ASP A 59 -2.38 14.35 -23.11
C ASP A 59 -3.34 13.16 -23.26
N GLY A 60 -3.30 12.19 -22.33
CA GLY A 60 -4.15 10.99 -22.37
C GLY A 60 -3.83 9.99 -23.48
N GLN A 61 -2.72 10.18 -24.22
CA GLN A 61 -2.30 9.28 -25.29
C GLN A 61 -1.38 8.18 -24.76
N VAL A 62 -1.51 6.97 -25.30
CA VAL A 62 -0.60 5.84 -25.04
C VAL A 62 0.16 5.48 -26.30
N ALA A 63 1.48 5.56 -26.26
CA ALA A 63 2.37 5.18 -27.36
C ALA A 63 3.16 3.91 -26.98
N PHE A 64 3.13 2.91 -27.86
CA PHE A 64 3.83 1.64 -27.73
C PHE A 64 4.89 1.51 -28.83
N ALA A 65 6.11 1.15 -28.44
CA ALA A 65 7.17 0.76 -29.37
C ALA A 65 7.93 -0.46 -28.83
N SER A 66 8.49 -1.25 -29.74
CA SER A 66 9.35 -2.39 -29.42
C SER A 66 10.70 -2.23 -30.12
N LEU A 67 11.78 -2.60 -29.43
CA LEU A 67 13.10 -2.71 -30.05
C LEU A 67 13.30 -4.03 -30.80
N ASN A 68 12.40 -5.00 -30.62
CA ASN A 68 12.42 -6.28 -31.33
C ASN A 68 11.55 -6.27 -32.60
N LEU A 69 10.51 -5.44 -32.64
CA LEU A 69 9.49 -5.43 -33.68
C LEU A 69 9.27 -4.02 -34.25
N PRO A 70 9.11 -3.85 -35.57
CA PRO A 70 8.99 -2.54 -36.20
C PRO A 70 7.64 -1.84 -35.98
N LEU A 71 6.60 -2.56 -35.54
CA LEU A 71 5.26 -2.00 -35.34
C LEU A 71 5.24 -1.07 -34.13
N GLN A 72 4.85 0.19 -34.36
CA GLN A 72 4.55 1.18 -33.33
C GLN A 72 3.05 1.49 -33.33
N VAL A 73 2.47 1.68 -32.16
CA VAL A 73 1.04 1.91 -31.98
C VAL A 73 0.84 3.13 -31.10
N GLN A 74 -0.07 4.02 -31.48
CA GLN A 74 -0.49 5.14 -30.64
C GLN A 74 -2.02 5.18 -30.58
N VAL A 75 -2.56 5.20 -29.38
CA VAL A 75 -4.01 5.15 -29.10
C VAL A 75 -4.37 6.10 -27.97
N SER A 76 -5.63 6.51 -27.90
CA SER A 76 -6.15 7.30 -26.77
C SER A 76 -6.60 6.37 -25.66
N LEU A 77 -6.39 6.75 -24.40
CA LEU A 77 -6.98 6.05 -23.25
C LEU A 77 -8.51 5.97 -23.31
N SER A 78 -9.16 6.87 -24.05
CA SER A 78 -10.61 6.84 -24.27
C SER A 78 -11.06 5.86 -25.36
N ASP A 79 -10.14 5.34 -26.18
CA ASP A 79 -10.42 4.42 -27.30
C ASP A 79 -9.42 3.26 -27.30
N MET A 80 -9.58 2.39 -26.29
CA MET A 80 -8.74 1.21 -26.07
C MET A 80 -9.35 -0.07 -26.66
N GLY A 81 -10.25 0.03 -27.63
CA GLY A 81 -10.88 -1.14 -28.26
C GLY A 81 -9.89 -2.04 -29.01
N TYR A 82 -10.17 -3.34 -29.09
CA TYR A 82 -9.32 -4.29 -29.83
C TYR A 82 -9.28 -3.93 -31.33
N GLN A 83 -8.07 -3.85 -31.90
CA GLN A 83 -7.88 -3.64 -33.34
C GLN A 83 -6.81 -4.59 -33.86
N GLU A 84 -7.14 -5.43 -34.85
CA GLU A 84 -6.21 -6.45 -35.37
C GLU A 84 -4.87 -5.85 -35.84
N LYS A 85 -4.90 -4.65 -36.44
CA LYS A 85 -3.71 -3.93 -36.91
C LYS A 85 -2.71 -3.56 -35.81
N ASP A 86 -3.15 -3.51 -34.54
CA ASP A 86 -2.30 -3.11 -33.41
C ASP A 86 -1.41 -4.28 -32.94
N GLY A 87 -1.64 -5.50 -33.44
CA GLY A 87 -0.77 -6.64 -33.27
C GLY A 87 -0.40 -6.93 -31.81
N TRP A 88 0.89 -6.89 -31.50
CA TRP A 88 1.43 -7.18 -30.16
C TRP A 88 0.99 -6.17 -29.09
N ALA A 89 0.62 -4.93 -29.47
CA ALA A 89 0.20 -3.92 -28.50
C ALA A 89 -1.17 -4.27 -27.87
N ASN A 90 -1.97 -5.13 -28.51
CA ASN A 90 -3.28 -5.54 -27.97
C ASN A 90 -3.19 -6.24 -26.62
N TYR A 91 -2.10 -6.97 -26.33
CA TYR A 91 -1.88 -7.60 -25.02
C TYR A 91 -1.79 -6.54 -23.92
N ALA A 92 -0.97 -5.50 -24.12
CA ALA A 92 -0.85 -4.38 -23.18
C ALA A 92 -2.14 -3.54 -23.11
N LYS A 93 -2.83 -3.32 -24.23
CA LYS A 93 -4.11 -2.61 -24.28
C LYS A 93 -5.20 -3.31 -23.47
N GLY A 94 -5.30 -4.64 -23.57
CA GLY A 94 -6.24 -5.43 -22.77
C GLY A 94 -6.01 -5.25 -21.28
N VAL A 95 -4.75 -5.29 -20.83
CA VAL A 95 -4.40 -5.04 -19.43
C VAL A 95 -4.75 -3.61 -19.00
N ILE A 96 -4.47 -2.59 -19.82
CA ILE A 96 -4.87 -1.20 -19.52
C ILE A 96 -6.39 -1.10 -19.34
N GLN A 97 -7.17 -1.79 -20.19
CA GLN A 97 -8.63 -1.81 -20.08
C GLN A 97 -9.09 -2.48 -18.77
N GLU A 98 -8.43 -3.56 -18.32
CA GLU A 98 -8.73 -4.20 -17.02
C GLU A 98 -8.55 -3.24 -15.84
N PHE A 99 -7.51 -2.38 -15.89
CA PHE A 99 -7.26 -1.35 -14.88
C PHE A 99 -8.33 -0.25 -14.92
N GLN A 100 -8.72 0.22 -16.12
CA GLN A 100 -9.79 1.21 -16.29
C GLN A 100 -11.14 0.66 -15.80
N ALA A 101 -11.48 -0.58 -16.14
CA ALA A 101 -12.72 -1.23 -15.72
C ALA A 101 -12.85 -1.37 -14.20
N ARG A 102 -11.71 -1.44 -13.48
CA ARG A 102 -11.66 -1.48 -12.02
C ARG A 102 -11.61 -0.09 -11.37
N GLY A 103 -11.58 0.99 -12.16
CA GLY A 103 -11.66 2.36 -11.68
C GLY A 103 -10.33 3.07 -11.48
N CYS A 104 -9.21 2.52 -11.99
CA CYS A 104 -7.95 3.24 -11.97
C CYS A 104 -8.00 4.44 -12.92
N ARG A 105 -7.76 5.64 -12.38
CA ARG A 105 -7.64 6.88 -13.16
C ARG A 105 -6.24 6.98 -13.77
N LEU A 106 -6.11 6.51 -15.01
CA LEU A 106 -4.84 6.47 -15.75
C LEU A 106 -4.55 7.79 -16.48
N LYS A 107 -3.27 8.07 -16.70
CA LYS A 107 -2.76 9.15 -17.57
C LYS A 107 -2.11 8.56 -18.82
N GLY A 108 -1.88 9.41 -19.83
CA GLY A 108 -1.16 9.00 -21.04
C GLY A 108 0.25 8.48 -20.71
N MET A 109 0.83 7.68 -21.59
CA MET A 109 2.12 7.02 -21.37
C MET A 109 2.90 6.82 -22.68
N ASN A 110 4.22 6.83 -22.59
CA ASN A 110 5.08 6.25 -23.62
C ASN A 110 5.65 4.94 -23.05
N ILE A 111 5.60 3.85 -23.82
CA ILE A 111 6.05 2.51 -23.41
C ILE A 111 6.98 1.96 -24.49
N LEU A 112 8.26 1.82 -24.16
CA LEU A 112 9.26 1.16 -25.01
C LEU A 112 9.62 -0.20 -24.44
N VAL A 113 9.38 -1.27 -25.19
CA VAL A 113 9.66 -2.64 -24.75
C VAL A 113 10.87 -3.26 -25.45
N TYR A 114 11.59 -4.10 -24.73
CA TYR A 114 12.65 -4.97 -25.24
C TYR A 114 12.57 -6.35 -24.60
N GLY A 115 12.44 -7.39 -25.42
CA GLY A 115 12.35 -8.78 -25.00
C GLY A 115 13.56 -9.60 -25.41
N THR A 116 13.95 -10.51 -24.53
CA THR A 116 14.92 -11.59 -24.79
C THR A 116 14.24 -12.95 -24.93
N ILE A 117 12.94 -13.04 -24.62
CA ILE A 117 12.14 -14.23 -24.82
C ILE A 117 11.98 -14.46 -26.33
N PRO A 118 12.31 -15.65 -26.86
CA PRO A 118 12.19 -15.92 -28.28
C PRO A 118 10.73 -16.05 -28.70
N ASN A 119 10.37 -15.44 -29.82
CA ASN A 119 9.01 -15.47 -30.35
C ASN A 119 8.55 -16.91 -30.67
N GLY A 120 7.38 -17.30 -30.18
CA GLY A 120 6.79 -18.61 -30.44
C GLY A 120 7.51 -19.79 -29.76
N SER A 121 8.39 -19.53 -28.80
CA SER A 121 9.12 -20.56 -28.03
C SER A 121 8.28 -21.25 -26.95
N GLY A 122 7.03 -20.81 -26.73
CA GLY A 122 6.21 -21.34 -25.63
C GLY A 122 6.76 -21.03 -24.24
N LEU A 123 7.65 -20.03 -24.11
CA LEU A 123 8.18 -19.50 -22.84
C LEU A 123 7.38 -18.29 -22.29
N SER A 124 6.13 -18.15 -22.75
CA SER A 124 5.15 -17.14 -22.29
C SER A 124 5.55 -15.68 -22.50
N SER A 125 5.92 -15.34 -23.74
CA SER A 125 6.16 -13.95 -24.12
C SER A 125 4.91 -13.05 -23.99
N SER A 126 3.69 -13.60 -24.17
CA SER A 126 2.45 -12.85 -23.96
C SER A 126 2.26 -12.51 -22.48
N ALA A 127 2.24 -13.52 -21.61
CA ALA A 127 2.12 -13.31 -20.17
C ALA A 127 3.23 -12.40 -19.61
N SER A 128 4.47 -12.52 -20.11
CA SER A 128 5.56 -11.59 -19.76
C SER A 128 5.19 -10.14 -20.06
N LEU A 129 4.69 -9.82 -21.25
CA LEU A 129 4.27 -8.46 -21.61
C LEU A 129 3.03 -7.98 -20.83
N GLU A 130 2.06 -8.86 -20.62
CA GLU A 130 0.83 -8.54 -19.88
C GLU A 130 1.14 -8.18 -18.43
N VAL A 131 1.88 -9.05 -17.73
CA VAL A 131 2.24 -8.84 -16.33
C VAL A 131 3.21 -7.66 -16.19
N LEU A 132 4.13 -7.47 -17.13
CA LEU A 132 4.98 -6.26 -17.19
C LEU A 132 4.14 -4.99 -17.23
N THR A 133 3.11 -4.97 -18.08
CA THR A 133 2.18 -3.84 -18.21
C THR A 133 1.40 -3.64 -16.91
N ALA A 134 0.86 -4.72 -16.32
CA ALA A 134 0.10 -4.64 -15.07
C ALA A 134 0.94 -4.09 -13.92
N VAL A 135 2.18 -4.57 -13.77
CA VAL A 135 3.11 -4.10 -12.74
C VAL A 135 3.47 -2.62 -12.95
N ALA A 136 3.77 -2.21 -14.18
CA ALA A 136 4.07 -0.81 -14.48
C ALA A 136 2.88 0.11 -14.17
N LEU A 137 1.65 -0.29 -14.53
CA LEU A 137 0.45 0.48 -14.21
C LEU A 137 0.20 0.55 -12.70
N ASN A 138 0.31 -0.58 -12.00
CA ASN A 138 0.05 -0.64 -10.58
C ASN A 138 1.06 0.20 -9.77
N ASP A 139 2.32 0.23 -10.19
CA ASP A 139 3.37 1.06 -9.57
C ASP A 139 3.19 2.54 -9.92
N LEU A 140 3.04 2.91 -11.20
CA LEU A 140 2.94 4.32 -11.60
C LEU A 140 1.68 5.01 -11.10
N PHE A 141 0.55 4.30 -11.10
CA PHE A 141 -0.75 4.85 -10.71
C PHE A 141 -1.18 4.47 -9.29
N GLN A 142 -0.37 3.68 -8.58
CA GLN A 142 -0.60 3.31 -7.19
C GLN A 142 -2.00 2.69 -6.98
N CYS A 143 -2.42 1.82 -7.90
CA CYS A 143 -3.74 1.18 -7.89
C CYS A 143 -3.94 0.18 -6.73
N ASN A 144 -2.86 -0.23 -6.06
CA ASN A 144 -2.86 -1.13 -4.90
C ASN A 144 -3.48 -2.51 -5.16
N PHE A 145 -3.39 -3.04 -6.39
CA PHE A 145 -3.72 -4.43 -6.67
C PHE A 145 -2.59 -5.35 -6.17
N SER A 146 -2.97 -6.48 -5.59
CA SER A 146 -2.02 -7.56 -5.28
C SER A 146 -1.50 -8.21 -6.56
N MET A 147 -0.34 -8.86 -6.47
CA MET A 147 0.23 -9.58 -7.62
C MET A 147 -0.71 -10.68 -8.15
N VAL A 148 -1.44 -11.36 -7.26
CA VAL A 148 -2.42 -12.39 -7.66
C VAL A 148 -3.59 -11.78 -8.45
N GLU A 149 -4.12 -10.64 -8.00
CA GLU A 149 -5.18 -9.92 -8.75
C GLU A 149 -4.66 -9.47 -10.12
N MET A 150 -3.44 -8.92 -10.20
CA MET A 150 -2.83 -8.52 -11.46
C MET A 150 -2.66 -9.72 -12.42
N VAL A 151 -2.20 -10.86 -11.92
CA VAL A 151 -2.08 -12.11 -12.69
C VAL A 151 -3.43 -12.57 -13.24
N GLN A 152 -4.49 -12.51 -12.43
CA GLN A 152 -5.86 -12.84 -12.87
C GLN A 152 -6.38 -11.84 -13.91
N MET A 153 -6.08 -10.55 -13.75
CA MET A 153 -6.42 -9.52 -14.73
C MET A 153 -5.73 -9.78 -16.07
N CYS A 154 -4.44 -10.10 -16.07
CA CYS A 154 -3.70 -10.47 -17.27
C CYS A 154 -4.32 -11.69 -17.97
N GLN A 155 -4.62 -12.75 -17.22
CA GLN A 155 -5.30 -13.92 -17.76
C GLN A 155 -6.68 -13.58 -18.35
N HIS A 156 -7.45 -12.73 -17.67
CA HIS A 156 -8.74 -12.28 -18.17
C HIS A 156 -8.58 -11.49 -19.48
N ALA A 157 -7.64 -10.56 -19.55
CA ALA A 157 -7.33 -9.79 -20.75
C ALA A 157 -6.93 -10.70 -21.93
N GLU A 158 -6.08 -11.70 -21.71
CA GLU A 158 -5.69 -12.64 -22.79
C GLU A 158 -6.91 -13.40 -23.33
N ASN A 159 -7.78 -13.87 -22.42
CA ASN A 159 -8.97 -14.65 -22.76
C ASN A 159 -10.07 -13.82 -23.44
N THR A 160 -10.41 -12.66 -22.90
CA THR A 160 -11.62 -11.90 -23.30
C THR A 160 -11.33 -10.77 -24.27
N TYR A 161 -10.16 -10.13 -24.16
CA TYR A 161 -9.77 -9.02 -25.02
C TYR A 161 -8.99 -9.49 -26.24
N VAL A 162 -7.95 -10.28 -26.05
CA VAL A 162 -7.13 -10.81 -27.17
C VAL A 162 -7.83 -12.00 -27.84
N GLY A 163 -8.60 -12.78 -27.07
CA GLY A 163 -9.36 -13.93 -27.57
C GLY A 163 -8.56 -15.24 -27.57
N VAL A 164 -7.50 -15.33 -26.77
CA VAL A 164 -6.64 -16.52 -26.65
C VAL A 164 -6.97 -17.23 -25.35
N ASN A 165 -7.65 -18.38 -25.44
CA ASN A 165 -8.00 -19.19 -24.27
C ASN A 165 -6.74 -19.79 -23.61
N CYS A 166 -6.41 -19.33 -22.41
CA CYS A 166 -5.25 -19.76 -21.62
C CYS A 166 -5.61 -20.02 -20.13
N GLY A 167 -4.82 -20.91 -19.51
CA GLY A 167 -4.83 -21.11 -18.05
C GLY A 167 -3.97 -20.07 -17.33
N ILE A 168 -4.02 -20.04 -15.99
CA ILE A 168 -3.36 -18.99 -15.18
C ILE A 168 -1.86 -19.23 -14.94
N MET A 169 -1.35 -20.44 -15.21
CA MET A 169 0.02 -20.87 -14.86
C MET A 169 1.08 -19.90 -15.39
N ASP A 170 0.92 -19.43 -16.62
CA ASP A 170 1.90 -18.58 -17.30
C ASP A 170 2.02 -17.24 -16.59
N GLN A 171 0.91 -16.52 -16.45
CA GLN A 171 0.85 -15.25 -15.74
C GLN A 171 1.29 -15.42 -14.28
N PHE A 172 0.87 -16.51 -13.63
CA PHE A 172 1.22 -16.79 -12.23
C PHE A 172 2.71 -16.99 -12.04
N ALA A 173 3.35 -17.80 -12.89
CA ALA A 173 4.79 -18.03 -12.82
C ALA A 173 5.59 -16.75 -13.10
N VAL A 174 5.12 -15.93 -14.04
CA VAL A 174 5.74 -14.65 -14.40
C VAL A 174 5.62 -13.63 -13.27
N GLY A 175 4.44 -13.47 -12.68
CA GLY A 175 4.20 -12.50 -11.61
C GLY A 175 4.76 -12.94 -10.25
N MET A 176 4.55 -14.21 -9.89
CA MET A 176 4.87 -14.74 -8.55
C MET A 176 6.25 -15.38 -8.46
N GLY A 177 7.05 -15.34 -9.54
CA GLY A 177 8.40 -15.89 -9.59
C GLY A 177 9.31 -15.37 -8.48
N ARG A 178 10.22 -16.22 -7.99
CA ARG A 178 11.26 -15.84 -7.03
C ARG A 178 12.58 -16.45 -7.45
N GLU A 179 13.66 -15.70 -7.23
CA GLU A 179 15.00 -16.16 -7.53
C GLU A 179 15.30 -17.49 -6.81
N ALA A 180 15.92 -18.43 -7.53
CA ALA A 180 16.26 -19.76 -7.04
C ALA A 180 15.10 -20.55 -6.40
N GLN A 181 13.84 -20.28 -6.79
CA GLN A 181 12.65 -20.99 -6.32
C GLN A 181 11.77 -21.43 -7.51
N ALA A 182 11.10 -22.56 -7.36
CA ALA A 182 9.98 -22.98 -8.20
C ALA A 182 8.67 -22.88 -7.41
N ILE A 183 7.55 -22.86 -8.12
CA ILE A 183 6.22 -22.64 -7.54
C ILE A 183 5.41 -23.91 -7.70
N LEU A 184 5.06 -24.56 -6.59
CA LEU A 184 4.02 -25.59 -6.57
C LEU A 184 2.67 -24.87 -6.56
N LEU A 185 1.94 -24.92 -7.67
CA LEU A 185 0.70 -24.18 -7.85
C LEU A 185 -0.48 -25.13 -8.11
N ASP A 186 -1.56 -24.96 -7.37
CA ASP A 186 -2.88 -25.46 -7.74
C ASP A 186 -3.59 -24.40 -8.61
N CYS A 187 -3.74 -24.67 -9.90
CA CYS A 187 -4.35 -23.72 -10.83
C CYS A 187 -5.85 -23.47 -10.58
N ASN A 188 -6.53 -24.34 -9.82
CA ASN A 188 -7.96 -24.22 -9.57
C ASN A 188 -8.26 -23.38 -8.33
N THR A 189 -7.48 -23.57 -7.26
CA THR A 189 -7.67 -22.82 -6.00
C THR A 189 -6.76 -21.60 -5.89
N LEU A 190 -5.70 -21.53 -6.70
CA LEU A 190 -4.58 -20.57 -6.59
C LEU A 190 -3.77 -20.73 -5.31
N ASP A 191 -3.92 -21.84 -4.59
CA ASP A 191 -3.03 -22.20 -3.49
C ASP A 191 -1.64 -22.53 -4.05
N TYR A 192 -0.61 -21.95 -3.45
CA TYR A 192 0.75 -22.14 -3.91
C TYR A 192 1.75 -22.23 -2.76
N GLN A 193 2.87 -22.91 -3.04
CA GLN A 193 4.02 -23.04 -2.15
C GLN A 193 5.29 -22.90 -2.96
N TYR A 194 6.32 -22.29 -2.38
CA TYR A 194 7.63 -22.24 -3.02
C TYR A 194 8.48 -23.44 -2.61
N ALA A 195 9.26 -23.95 -3.55
CA ALA A 195 10.25 -24.98 -3.32
C ALA A 195 11.64 -24.51 -3.81
N PRO A 196 12.72 -24.73 -3.05
CA PRO A 196 14.06 -24.30 -3.45
C PRO A 196 14.53 -24.97 -4.75
N LEU A 197 14.85 -24.19 -5.77
CA LEU A 197 15.43 -24.67 -7.03
C LEU A 197 16.89 -24.21 -7.14
N ARG A 198 17.75 -24.82 -6.32
CA ARG A 198 19.18 -24.52 -6.26
C ARG A 198 19.94 -25.34 -7.29
N LEU A 199 20.07 -24.81 -8.50
CA LEU A 199 20.74 -25.51 -9.61
C LEU A 199 22.26 -25.63 -9.43
N GLY A 200 22.88 -24.84 -8.56
CA GLY A 200 24.33 -24.88 -8.32
C GLY A 200 25.12 -24.58 -9.60
N ASP A 201 25.97 -25.51 -10.03
CA ASP A 201 26.72 -25.42 -11.28
C ASP A 201 25.89 -25.83 -12.51
N ALA A 202 24.60 -26.14 -12.40
CA ALA A 202 23.73 -26.46 -13.52
C ALA A 202 23.00 -25.25 -14.11
N ARG A 203 22.49 -25.40 -15.34
CA ARG A 203 21.71 -24.43 -16.10
C ARG A 203 20.47 -25.10 -16.67
N LEU A 204 19.43 -24.29 -16.92
CA LEU A 204 18.28 -24.71 -17.72
C LEU A 204 18.63 -24.48 -19.18
N VAL A 205 18.51 -25.53 -20.00
CA VAL A 205 18.65 -25.44 -21.45
C VAL A 205 17.29 -25.72 -22.07
N ILE A 206 16.69 -24.71 -22.67
CA ILE A 206 15.44 -24.82 -23.42
C ILE A 206 15.77 -25.11 -24.89
N GLY A 207 15.34 -26.26 -25.40
CA GLY A 207 15.49 -26.61 -26.82
C GLY A 207 14.19 -26.43 -27.58
N ASN A 208 14.13 -25.51 -28.53
CA ASN A 208 13.01 -25.33 -29.45
C ASN A 208 13.18 -26.24 -30.66
N THR A 209 12.22 -27.15 -30.86
CA THR A 209 12.21 -28.11 -31.98
C THR A 209 12.00 -27.45 -33.34
N LYS A 210 11.52 -26.19 -33.39
CA LYS A 210 11.08 -25.50 -34.62
C LYS A 210 10.00 -26.24 -35.42
N LYS A 211 9.43 -27.32 -34.87
CA LYS A 211 8.26 -28.00 -35.43
C LYS A 211 7.05 -27.08 -35.29
N ARG A 212 6.39 -26.78 -36.41
CA ARG A 212 5.11 -26.05 -36.39
C ARG A 212 4.02 -26.92 -35.77
N ARG A 213 3.31 -26.38 -34.79
CA ARG A 213 2.14 -27.02 -34.17
C ARG A 213 0.98 -27.03 -35.17
N GLY A 214 0.78 -28.15 -35.87
CA GLY A 214 -0.42 -28.37 -36.68
C GLY A 214 -1.49 -29.12 -35.87
N LEU A 215 -2.75 -28.65 -35.89
CA LEU A 215 -3.90 -29.29 -35.21
C LEU A 215 -3.80 -29.45 -33.67
N ALA A 216 -2.87 -28.76 -33.00
CA ALA A 216 -2.61 -28.91 -31.57
C ALA A 216 -3.85 -28.66 -30.70
N ASP A 217 -4.67 -27.65 -31.02
CA ASP A 217 -5.88 -27.34 -30.22
C ASP A 217 -6.92 -28.47 -30.30
N SER A 218 -7.05 -29.12 -31.46
CA SER A 218 -7.97 -30.25 -31.60
C SER A 218 -7.52 -31.47 -30.78
N LYS A 219 -6.21 -31.75 -30.76
CA LYS A 219 -5.62 -32.85 -30.00
C LYS A 219 -5.54 -32.58 -28.50
N TYR A 220 -5.33 -31.33 -28.11
CA TYR A 220 -5.41 -30.91 -26.71
C TYR A 220 -6.82 -31.12 -26.15
N ASN A 221 -7.85 -30.68 -26.87
CA ASN A 221 -9.25 -30.88 -26.46
C ASN A 221 -9.64 -32.37 -26.44
N GLU A 222 -9.10 -33.18 -27.35
CA GLU A 222 -9.25 -34.65 -27.32
C GLU A 222 -8.72 -35.23 -25.99
N ARG A 223 -7.50 -34.84 -25.56
CA ARG A 223 -6.90 -35.29 -24.29
C ARG A 223 -7.74 -34.91 -23.07
N ARG A 224 -8.28 -33.68 -23.06
CA ARG A 224 -9.17 -33.22 -22.01
C ARG A 224 -10.44 -34.07 -21.93
N SER A 225 -11.11 -34.28 -23.05
CA SER A 225 -12.32 -35.10 -23.14
C SER A 225 -12.10 -36.57 -22.73
N GLU A 226 -10.95 -37.15 -23.08
CA GLU A 226 -10.55 -38.50 -22.63
C GLU A 226 -10.42 -38.57 -21.10
N CYS A 227 -9.85 -37.54 -20.46
CA CYS A 227 -9.73 -37.46 -19.01
C CYS A 227 -11.08 -37.26 -18.31
N GLU A 228 -11.93 -36.38 -18.84
CA GLU A 228 -13.29 -36.15 -18.35
C GLU A 228 -14.13 -37.44 -18.42
N THR A 229 -13.98 -38.21 -19.50
CA THR A 229 -14.63 -39.52 -19.65
C THR A 229 -14.13 -40.52 -18.61
N ALA A 230 -12.83 -40.58 -18.36
CA ALA A 230 -12.26 -41.45 -17.33
C ALA A 230 -12.76 -41.07 -15.92
N LEU A 231 -12.81 -39.77 -15.62
CA LEU A 231 -13.30 -39.25 -14.34
C LEU A 231 -14.77 -39.64 -14.10
N GLN A 232 -15.64 -39.45 -15.11
CA GLN A 232 -17.06 -39.84 -15.02
C GLN A 232 -17.24 -41.34 -14.74
N GLN A 233 -16.36 -42.19 -15.24
CA GLN A 233 -16.42 -43.64 -15.00
C GLN A 233 -15.96 -43.99 -13.58
N LEU A 234 -14.91 -43.33 -13.07
CA LEU A 234 -14.44 -43.49 -11.69
C LEU A 234 -15.46 -42.96 -10.67
N GLN A 235 -16.15 -41.87 -10.96
CA GLN A 235 -17.18 -41.24 -10.11
C GLN A 235 -18.41 -42.13 -9.83
N ARG A 236 -18.54 -43.25 -10.54
CA ARG A 236 -19.60 -44.24 -10.27
C ARG A 236 -19.42 -44.94 -8.92
N GLU A 237 -18.18 -45.06 -8.45
CA GLU A 237 -17.84 -45.72 -7.19
C GLU A 237 -17.02 -44.83 -6.24
N LEU A 238 -16.43 -43.76 -6.74
CA LEU A 238 -15.57 -42.85 -5.97
C LEU A 238 -16.19 -41.46 -5.85
N SER A 239 -16.09 -40.86 -4.67
CA SER A 239 -16.50 -39.48 -4.42
C SER A 239 -15.33 -38.52 -4.66
N ILE A 240 -14.90 -38.40 -5.93
CA ILE A 240 -13.82 -37.49 -6.36
C ILE A 240 -14.36 -36.43 -7.33
N SER A 241 -13.79 -35.22 -7.28
CA SER A 241 -14.15 -34.14 -8.22
C SER A 241 -13.20 -34.03 -9.42
N SER A 242 -12.01 -34.64 -9.31
CA SER A 242 -10.95 -34.60 -10.30
C SER A 242 -10.07 -35.86 -10.25
N LEU A 243 -9.31 -36.12 -11.32
CA LEU A 243 -8.46 -37.33 -11.37
C LEU A 243 -7.29 -37.27 -10.38
N CYS A 244 -6.74 -36.08 -10.14
CA CYS A 244 -5.54 -35.90 -9.31
C CYS A 244 -5.81 -35.97 -7.80
N GLU A 245 -7.08 -36.09 -7.38
CA GLU A 245 -7.44 -36.45 -6.00
C GLU A 245 -7.05 -37.89 -5.63
N LEU A 246 -6.87 -38.76 -6.63
CA LEU A 246 -6.45 -40.13 -6.40
C LEU A 246 -4.96 -40.24 -6.18
N THR A 247 -4.57 -41.06 -5.21
CA THR A 247 -3.20 -41.58 -5.12
C THR A 247 -2.98 -42.69 -6.15
N PRO A 248 -1.73 -42.98 -6.55
CA PRO A 248 -1.44 -44.12 -7.43
C PRO A 248 -2.01 -45.45 -6.92
N ALA A 249 -1.97 -45.69 -5.60
CA ALA A 249 -2.50 -46.91 -5.00
C ALA A 249 -4.02 -47.03 -5.19
N GLU A 250 -4.77 -45.95 -4.97
CA GLU A 250 -6.22 -45.91 -5.19
C GLU A 250 -6.55 -46.08 -6.68
N PHE A 251 -5.81 -45.40 -7.56
CA PHE A 251 -6.01 -45.56 -9.01
C PHE A 251 -5.81 -47.01 -9.46
N GLU A 252 -4.77 -47.71 -8.99
CA GLU A 252 -4.54 -49.09 -9.40
C GLU A 252 -5.67 -50.04 -8.95
N VAL A 253 -6.33 -49.76 -7.82
CA VAL A 253 -7.51 -50.52 -7.36
C VAL A 253 -8.73 -50.26 -8.25
N HIS A 254 -8.93 -49.03 -8.71
CA HIS A 254 -10.17 -48.61 -9.39
C HIS A 254 -10.05 -48.47 -10.92
N GLN A 255 -8.86 -48.58 -11.51
CA GLN A 255 -8.63 -48.40 -12.96
C GLN A 255 -9.50 -49.29 -13.86
N ALA A 256 -9.95 -50.44 -13.34
CA ALA A 256 -10.82 -51.37 -14.07
C ALA A 256 -12.21 -50.78 -14.36
N LEU A 257 -12.62 -49.74 -13.63
CA LEU A 257 -13.85 -48.98 -13.89
C LEU A 257 -13.77 -48.21 -15.21
N ILE A 258 -12.57 -47.84 -15.64
CA ILE A 258 -12.33 -47.14 -16.91
C ILE A 258 -12.27 -48.20 -18.01
N GLN A 259 -13.30 -48.30 -18.83
CA GLN A 259 -13.44 -49.39 -19.83
C GLN A 259 -12.52 -49.20 -21.04
N ASP A 260 -12.38 -47.96 -21.49
CA ASP A 260 -11.53 -47.62 -22.63
C ASP A 260 -10.06 -47.53 -22.22
N GLU A 261 -9.20 -48.26 -22.93
CA GLU A 261 -7.77 -48.33 -22.60
C GLU A 261 -7.05 -46.99 -22.80
N THR A 262 -7.48 -46.20 -23.78
CA THR A 262 -6.89 -44.87 -24.02
C THR A 262 -7.21 -43.93 -22.86
N CYS A 263 -8.49 -43.83 -22.47
CA CYS A 263 -8.94 -43.08 -21.30
C CYS A 263 -8.22 -43.55 -20.02
N ARG A 264 -8.03 -44.86 -19.85
CA ARG A 264 -7.30 -45.43 -18.70
C ARG A 264 -5.83 -44.97 -18.68
N ARG A 265 -5.15 -44.97 -19.83
CA ARG A 265 -3.77 -44.44 -19.94
C ARG A 265 -3.70 -42.94 -19.62
N ARG A 266 -4.68 -42.14 -20.08
CA ARG A 266 -4.75 -40.70 -19.78
C ARG A 266 -4.93 -40.44 -18.29
N ALA A 267 -5.85 -41.17 -17.65
CA ALA A 267 -6.07 -41.06 -16.22
C ALA A 267 -4.86 -41.53 -15.41
N ARG A 268 -4.19 -42.63 -15.83
CA ARG A 268 -2.95 -43.08 -15.21
C ARG A 268 -1.86 -42.01 -15.29
N HIS A 269 -1.69 -41.37 -16.45
CA HIS A 269 -0.75 -40.24 -16.57
C HIS A 269 -1.09 -39.14 -15.56
N ALA A 270 -2.35 -38.67 -15.52
CA ALA A 270 -2.75 -37.57 -14.65
C ALA A 270 -2.46 -37.86 -13.17
N VAL A 271 -2.86 -39.03 -12.68
CA VAL A 271 -2.64 -39.45 -11.28
C VAL A 271 -1.15 -39.54 -10.96
N TYR A 272 -0.37 -40.23 -11.79
CA TYR A 272 1.05 -40.44 -11.52
C TYR A 272 1.88 -39.18 -11.74
N GLU A 273 1.49 -38.28 -12.65
CA GLU A 273 2.16 -37.00 -12.87
C GLU A 273 1.96 -36.08 -11.66
N ASN A 274 0.75 -36.02 -11.09
CA ASN A 274 0.51 -35.28 -9.86
C ASN A 274 1.37 -35.80 -8.70
N GLN A 275 1.48 -37.12 -8.55
CA GLN A 275 2.39 -37.73 -7.56
C GLN A 275 3.85 -37.36 -7.84
N ARG A 276 4.30 -37.40 -9.10
CA ARG A 276 5.67 -37.02 -9.48
C ARG A 276 5.98 -35.56 -9.14
N VAL A 277 5.02 -34.64 -9.27
CA VAL A 277 5.18 -33.25 -8.85
C VAL A 277 5.48 -33.14 -7.35
N LEU A 278 4.74 -33.86 -6.52
CA LEU A 278 4.96 -33.87 -5.07
C LEU A 278 6.33 -34.48 -4.70
N GLU A 279 6.73 -35.56 -5.37
CA GLU A 279 8.06 -36.15 -5.21
C GLU A 279 9.19 -35.23 -5.69
N ALA A 280 8.94 -34.45 -6.74
CA ALA A 280 9.87 -33.46 -7.26
C ALA A 280 10.14 -32.35 -6.24
N VAL A 281 9.09 -31.84 -5.59
CA VAL A 281 9.22 -30.86 -4.51
C VAL A 281 10.06 -31.44 -3.38
N GLN A 282 9.74 -32.66 -2.90
CA GLN A 282 10.50 -33.33 -1.85
C GLN A 282 11.97 -33.53 -2.22
N ALA A 283 12.26 -33.92 -3.46
CA ALA A 283 13.62 -34.09 -3.96
C ALA A 283 14.42 -32.77 -3.91
N LEU A 284 13.79 -31.66 -4.30
CA LEU A 284 14.42 -30.33 -4.28
C LEU A 284 14.61 -29.79 -2.86
N GLU A 285 13.63 -29.97 -1.97
CA GLU A 285 13.76 -29.63 -0.55
C GLU A 285 14.92 -30.39 0.11
N ALA A 286 15.15 -31.64 -0.29
CA ALA A 286 16.29 -32.45 0.14
C ALA A 286 17.62 -32.12 -0.58
N GLY A 287 17.63 -31.16 -1.52
CA GLY A 287 18.82 -30.81 -2.31
C GLY A 287 19.25 -31.87 -3.33
N ASN A 288 18.37 -32.82 -3.67
CA ASN A 288 18.65 -33.94 -4.57
C ASN A 288 18.25 -33.64 -6.02
N ILE A 289 19.04 -32.78 -6.67
CA ILE A 289 18.82 -32.39 -8.08
C ILE A 289 18.92 -33.57 -9.05
N GLN A 290 19.70 -34.60 -8.72
CA GLN A 290 19.79 -35.83 -9.51
C GLN A 290 18.45 -36.56 -9.57
N ARG A 291 17.77 -36.73 -8.43
CA ARG A 291 16.44 -37.35 -8.38
C ARG A 291 15.41 -36.48 -9.10
N PHE A 292 15.49 -35.16 -8.96
CA PHE A 292 14.63 -34.25 -9.71
C PHE A 292 14.79 -34.42 -11.22
N GLY A 293 16.02 -34.49 -11.73
CA GLY A 293 16.30 -34.78 -13.14
C GLY A 293 15.76 -36.14 -13.62
N GLN A 294 15.81 -37.17 -12.76
CA GLN A 294 15.18 -38.47 -13.06
C GLN A 294 13.65 -38.36 -13.15
N LEU A 295 13.01 -37.63 -12.24
CA LEU A 295 11.56 -37.38 -12.27
C LEU A 295 11.13 -36.62 -13.53
N MET A 296 11.96 -35.67 -14.00
CA MET A 296 11.73 -35.02 -15.31
C MET A 296 11.73 -36.05 -16.44
N ASN A 297 12.68 -37.00 -16.43
CA ASN A 297 12.73 -38.04 -17.46
C ASN A 297 11.49 -38.96 -17.40
N GLU A 298 11.10 -39.39 -16.20
CA GLU A 298 9.90 -40.22 -15.97
C GLU A 298 8.62 -39.51 -16.42
N SER A 299 8.53 -38.18 -16.20
CA SER A 299 7.43 -37.34 -16.68
C SER A 299 7.37 -37.31 -18.21
N HIS A 300 8.50 -37.12 -18.90
CA HIS A 300 8.53 -37.17 -20.36
C HIS A 300 8.11 -38.53 -20.91
N ASP A 301 8.61 -39.61 -20.32
CA ASP A 301 8.27 -40.97 -20.76
C ASP A 301 6.76 -41.21 -20.56
N SER A 302 6.17 -40.70 -19.47
CA SER A 302 4.72 -40.73 -19.26
C SER A 302 3.96 -39.91 -20.32
N LEU A 303 4.43 -38.72 -20.68
CA LEU A 303 3.83 -37.89 -21.73
C LEU A 303 3.93 -38.52 -23.12
N ARG A 304 4.98 -39.29 -23.39
CA ARG A 304 5.16 -40.05 -24.64
C ARG A 304 4.27 -41.29 -24.67
N ASP A 305 4.33 -42.12 -23.64
CA ASP A 305 3.80 -43.49 -23.68
C ASP A 305 2.35 -43.58 -23.16
N LEU A 306 2.00 -42.79 -22.13
CA LEU A 306 0.67 -42.78 -21.53
C LEU A 306 -0.21 -41.64 -22.02
N TYR A 307 0.37 -40.46 -22.28
CA TYR A 307 -0.39 -39.29 -22.73
C TYR A 307 -0.33 -39.05 -24.24
N GLU A 308 0.69 -39.56 -24.94
CA GLU A 308 0.85 -39.48 -26.39
C GLU A 308 0.74 -38.04 -26.94
N VAL A 309 1.53 -37.12 -26.36
CA VAL A 309 1.55 -35.70 -26.73
C VAL A 309 2.91 -35.19 -27.23
N THR A 310 3.95 -36.03 -27.27
CA THR A 310 5.31 -35.58 -27.63
C THR A 310 5.53 -35.56 -29.15
N GLY A 311 5.59 -36.73 -29.78
CA GLY A 311 5.95 -36.91 -31.18
C GLY A 311 7.47 -36.98 -31.42
N PRO A 312 7.88 -37.41 -32.63
CA PRO A 312 9.26 -37.82 -32.90
C PRO A 312 10.30 -36.70 -32.72
N GLU A 313 9.91 -35.45 -32.90
CA GLU A 313 10.79 -34.29 -32.73
C GLU A 313 11.09 -34.05 -31.24
N LEU A 314 10.06 -34.01 -30.38
CA LEU A 314 10.29 -33.83 -28.94
C LEU A 314 11.03 -35.03 -28.36
N ASP A 315 10.65 -36.25 -28.75
CA ASP A 315 11.29 -37.48 -28.29
C ASP A 315 12.77 -37.51 -28.70
N THR A 316 13.09 -37.20 -29.97
CA THR A 316 14.48 -37.14 -30.45
C THR A 316 15.29 -36.12 -29.66
N MET A 317 14.74 -34.92 -29.41
CA MET A 317 15.45 -33.89 -28.67
C MET A 317 15.77 -34.33 -27.23
N VAL A 318 14.83 -34.98 -26.55
CA VAL A 318 15.03 -35.50 -25.19
C VAL A 318 15.99 -36.70 -25.16
N GLU A 319 15.89 -37.62 -26.12
CA GLU A 319 16.79 -38.77 -26.22
C GLU A 319 18.25 -38.33 -26.41
N GLU A 320 18.49 -37.41 -27.36
CA GLU A 320 19.83 -36.89 -27.60
C GLU A 320 20.34 -36.06 -26.41
N ALA A 321 19.46 -35.29 -25.77
CA ALA A 321 19.80 -34.56 -24.54
C ALA A 321 20.27 -35.49 -23.41
N ARG A 322 19.54 -36.58 -23.16
CA ARG A 322 19.89 -37.58 -22.13
C ARG A 322 21.20 -38.31 -22.43
N ALA A 323 21.59 -38.41 -23.70
CA ALA A 323 22.84 -39.06 -24.09
C ALA A 323 24.10 -38.20 -23.81
N VAL A 324 23.95 -36.90 -23.55
CA VAL A 324 25.06 -36.00 -23.24
C VAL A 324 25.47 -36.17 -21.78
N GLN A 325 26.74 -36.49 -21.54
CA GLN A 325 27.31 -36.55 -20.21
C GLN A 325 27.25 -35.15 -19.56
N GLY A 326 26.55 -35.04 -18.43
CA GLY A 326 26.30 -33.76 -17.74
C GLY A 326 24.83 -33.31 -17.78
N THR A 327 23.97 -33.97 -18.57
CA THR A 327 22.51 -33.80 -18.49
C THR A 327 21.94 -34.57 -17.31
N LEU A 328 21.27 -33.88 -16.39
CA LEU A 328 20.64 -34.48 -15.22
C LEU A 328 19.22 -34.99 -15.52
N GLY A 329 18.49 -34.29 -16.39
CA GLY A 329 17.15 -34.62 -16.80
C GLY A 329 16.70 -33.78 -17.99
N SER A 330 15.83 -34.33 -18.83
CA SER A 330 15.27 -33.63 -19.98
C SER A 330 13.85 -34.10 -20.26
N ARG A 331 12.96 -33.13 -20.52
CA ARG A 331 11.57 -33.39 -20.90
C ARG A 331 11.00 -32.32 -21.82
N MET A 332 9.90 -32.62 -22.50
CA MET A 332 9.09 -31.61 -23.18
C MET A 332 8.43 -30.64 -22.18
N THR A 333 8.07 -29.42 -22.58
CA THR A 333 7.34 -28.46 -21.73
C THR A 333 6.23 -27.77 -22.52
N GLY A 334 5.12 -27.42 -21.86
CA GLY A 334 3.89 -26.90 -22.47
C GLY A 334 2.96 -27.99 -23.01
N ALA A 335 2.08 -27.65 -23.96
CA ALA A 335 1.02 -28.54 -24.45
C ALA A 335 1.47 -29.73 -25.34
N GLY A 336 2.75 -29.80 -25.71
CA GLY A 336 3.26 -30.82 -26.65
C GLY A 336 2.90 -30.57 -28.12
N PHE A 337 2.90 -31.64 -28.91
CA PHE A 337 2.69 -31.70 -30.36
C PHE A 337 3.69 -30.85 -31.17
N GLY A 338 4.91 -30.71 -30.64
CA GLY A 338 5.93 -29.76 -31.05
C GLY A 338 6.24 -28.76 -29.93
N GLY A 339 6.99 -27.70 -30.24
CA GLY A 339 7.41 -26.71 -29.24
C GLY A 339 8.76 -27.04 -28.61
N CYS A 340 8.86 -26.97 -27.28
CA CYS A 340 10.14 -26.95 -26.59
C CYS A 340 10.36 -28.10 -25.61
N THR A 341 11.62 -28.36 -25.33
CA THR A 341 12.10 -29.17 -24.22
C THR A 341 12.77 -28.29 -23.18
N VAL A 342 12.81 -28.76 -21.94
CA VAL A 342 13.59 -28.19 -20.84
C VAL A 342 14.53 -29.26 -20.32
N SER A 343 15.81 -28.92 -20.20
CA SER A 343 16.85 -29.81 -19.72
C SER A 343 17.65 -29.16 -18.60
N ILE A 344 18.05 -29.93 -17.59
CA ILE A 344 19.00 -29.49 -16.57
C ILE A 344 20.37 -30.03 -16.96
N VAL A 345 21.31 -29.13 -17.25
CA VAL A 345 22.63 -29.48 -17.77
C VAL A 345 23.69 -28.80 -16.91
N ARG A 346 24.74 -29.53 -16.52
CA ARG A 346 25.89 -28.92 -15.83
C ARG A 346 26.53 -27.84 -16.71
N ALA A 347 26.96 -26.72 -16.12
CA ALA A 347 27.45 -25.55 -16.84
C ALA A 347 28.65 -25.88 -17.75
N ASP A 348 29.53 -26.78 -17.31
CA ASP A 348 30.68 -27.26 -18.08
C ASP A 348 30.30 -28.15 -19.28
N ALA A 349 29.07 -28.66 -19.32
CA ALA A 349 28.54 -29.51 -20.39
C ALA A 349 27.57 -28.78 -21.35
N VAL A 350 27.24 -27.51 -21.10
CA VAL A 350 26.24 -26.77 -21.90
C VAL A 350 26.67 -26.62 -23.37
N ASP A 351 27.93 -26.27 -23.64
CA ASP A 351 28.42 -26.11 -25.01
C ASP A 351 28.38 -27.44 -25.78
N ALA A 352 28.84 -28.51 -25.13
CA ALA A 352 28.79 -29.86 -25.67
C ALA A 352 27.36 -30.34 -25.91
N PHE A 353 26.42 -29.97 -25.02
CA PHE A 353 25.00 -30.24 -25.18
C PHE A 353 24.44 -29.57 -26.44
N ILE A 354 24.63 -28.26 -26.57
CA ILE A 354 24.08 -27.47 -27.69
C ILE A 354 24.61 -28.01 -29.02
N GLU A 355 25.90 -28.33 -29.09
CA GLU A 355 26.52 -28.86 -30.30
C GLU A 355 26.02 -30.27 -30.65
N GLN A 356 26.12 -31.22 -29.70
CA GLN A 356 25.81 -32.62 -29.97
C GLN A 356 24.32 -32.85 -30.19
N VAL A 357 23.47 -32.28 -29.34
CA VAL A 357 22.01 -32.40 -29.47
C VAL A 357 21.56 -31.70 -30.74
N GLY A 358 22.08 -30.51 -31.05
CA GLY A 358 21.76 -29.77 -32.26
C GLY A 358 22.06 -30.56 -33.54
N GLN A 359 23.28 -31.08 -33.67
CA GLN A 359 23.70 -31.84 -34.84
C GLN A 359 22.90 -33.14 -35.00
N ARG A 360 22.72 -33.92 -33.93
CA ARG A 360 22.03 -35.22 -33.99
C ARG A 360 20.53 -35.06 -34.21
N TYR A 361 19.93 -34.05 -33.60
CA TYR A 361 18.53 -33.68 -33.83
C TYR A 361 18.28 -33.30 -35.30
N GLU A 362 19.13 -32.44 -35.88
CA GLU A 362 19.02 -32.03 -37.27
C GLU A 362 19.19 -33.22 -38.24
N GLN A 363 20.13 -34.11 -37.95
CA GLN A 363 20.32 -35.35 -38.73
C GLN A 363 19.10 -36.28 -38.69
N ARG A 364 18.44 -36.41 -37.52
CA ARG A 364 17.31 -37.32 -37.33
C ARG A 364 15.97 -36.76 -37.80
N THR A 365 15.76 -35.45 -37.70
CA THR A 365 14.46 -34.80 -37.97
C THR A 365 14.44 -33.95 -39.23
N GLY A 366 15.61 -33.54 -39.74
CA GLY A 366 15.74 -32.57 -40.82
C GLY A 366 15.39 -31.12 -40.40
N LEU A 367 15.15 -30.87 -39.11
CA LEU A 367 14.86 -29.56 -38.55
C LEU A 367 16.06 -29.04 -37.76
N LYS A 368 16.40 -27.76 -37.93
CA LYS A 368 17.43 -27.12 -37.13
C LYS A 368 16.83 -26.59 -35.83
N PRO A 369 17.30 -27.04 -34.64
CA PRO A 369 16.75 -26.58 -33.38
C PRO A 369 17.36 -25.24 -32.96
N GLU A 370 16.74 -24.57 -31.99
CA GLU A 370 17.30 -23.41 -31.30
C GLU A 370 17.43 -23.71 -29.81
N PHE A 371 18.54 -23.32 -29.19
CA PHE A 371 18.78 -23.53 -27.76
C PHE A 371 18.90 -22.20 -27.03
N TYR A 372 18.30 -22.15 -25.84
CA TYR A 372 18.32 -21.01 -24.95
C TYR A 372 18.82 -21.46 -23.59
N VAL A 373 19.89 -20.84 -23.11
CA VAL A 373 20.45 -21.11 -21.78
C VAL A 373 19.88 -20.09 -20.83
N ALA A 374 19.24 -20.55 -19.77
CA ALA A 374 18.57 -19.72 -18.79
C ALA A 374 18.89 -20.16 -17.36
N GLN A 375 18.63 -19.26 -16.44
CA GLN A 375 18.62 -19.50 -15.00
C GLN A 375 17.24 -19.22 -14.43
N VAL A 376 17.06 -19.56 -13.15
CA VAL A 376 15.83 -19.28 -12.42
C VAL A 376 15.84 -17.81 -12.01
N GLY A 377 14.95 -17.02 -12.59
CA GLY A 377 14.86 -15.58 -12.37
C GLY A 377 13.85 -15.18 -11.29
N LYS A 378 13.77 -13.88 -11.04
CA LYS A 378 12.72 -13.28 -10.19
C LYS A 378 11.45 -12.99 -11.00
N GLY A 379 10.34 -12.81 -10.28
CA GLY A 379 9.06 -12.41 -10.85
C GLY A 379 9.07 -10.98 -11.40
N ALA A 380 7.93 -10.57 -11.97
CA ALA A 380 7.79 -9.24 -12.54
C ALA A 380 7.85 -8.13 -11.49
N GLY A 381 8.52 -7.02 -11.82
CA GLY A 381 8.76 -5.93 -10.88
C GLY A 381 9.43 -4.70 -11.50
N PRO A 382 9.49 -3.58 -10.76
CA PRO A 382 10.35 -2.45 -11.09
C PRO A 382 11.83 -2.86 -11.09
N VAL A 383 12.61 -2.23 -11.97
CA VAL A 383 14.05 -2.40 -12.06
C VAL A 383 14.71 -1.20 -11.39
N TYR A 384 15.41 -1.47 -10.30
CA TYR A 384 16.18 -0.45 -9.57
C TYR A 384 17.66 -0.49 -9.98
N PRO A 385 18.36 0.66 -9.91
CA PRO A 385 19.80 0.68 -10.02
C PRO A 385 20.46 -0.17 -8.91
N PRO A 386 21.75 -0.55 -9.06
CA PRO A 386 22.48 -1.24 -8.00
C PRO A 386 22.41 -0.49 -6.66
N ALA A 387 22.27 -1.22 -5.55
CA ALA A 387 22.11 -0.61 -4.22
C ALA A 387 23.25 0.36 -3.88
N ALA A 388 24.50 0.01 -4.23
CA ALA A 388 25.64 0.90 -4.05
C ALA A 388 25.50 2.23 -4.80
N TYR A 389 24.91 2.23 -6.01
CA TYR A 389 24.63 3.46 -6.75
C TYR A 389 23.56 4.30 -6.05
N GLN A 390 22.49 3.66 -5.59
CA GLN A 390 21.41 4.32 -4.85
C GLN A 390 21.88 4.90 -3.50
N VAL A 391 22.88 4.29 -2.85
CA VAL A 391 23.53 4.84 -1.66
C VAL A 391 24.15 6.21 -1.97
N GLU A 392 24.84 6.34 -3.10
CA GLU A 392 25.44 7.62 -3.50
C GLU A 392 24.38 8.65 -3.87
N GLU A 393 23.30 8.23 -4.55
CA GLU A 393 22.17 9.12 -4.84
C GLU A 393 21.51 9.64 -3.55
N LEU A 394 21.36 8.78 -2.54
CA LEU A 394 20.74 9.17 -1.28
C LEU A 394 21.62 10.15 -0.48
N ILE A 395 22.95 9.99 -0.54
CA ILE A 395 23.90 10.94 0.06
C ILE A 395 23.84 12.28 -0.68
N ALA A 396 23.77 12.26 -2.01
CA ALA A 396 23.61 13.47 -2.82
C ALA A 396 22.31 14.20 -2.47
N TYR A 397 21.20 13.46 -2.32
CA TYR A 397 19.93 14.00 -1.85
C TYR A 397 20.06 14.65 -0.47
N ALA A 398 20.66 13.96 0.50
CA ALA A 398 20.83 14.48 1.85
C ALA A 398 21.70 15.75 1.91
N MET A 399 22.67 15.89 1.00
CA MET A 399 23.46 17.11 0.83
C MET A 399 22.67 18.25 0.18
N ASP A 400 21.89 17.98 -0.87
CA ASP A 400 21.01 18.96 -1.55
C ASP A 400 19.98 19.55 -0.56
N ARG A 401 19.44 18.71 0.32
CA ARG A 401 18.48 19.09 1.38
C ARG A 401 19.13 19.61 2.66
N HIS A 402 20.45 19.75 2.69
CA HIS A 402 21.19 20.23 3.86
C HIS A 402 20.97 19.42 5.15
N LEU A 403 20.59 18.14 5.04
CA LEU A 403 20.53 17.22 6.18
C LEU A 403 21.92 16.89 6.71
N ILE A 404 22.90 16.85 5.82
CA ILE A 404 24.31 16.59 6.12
C ILE A 404 25.22 17.61 5.44
N GLN A 405 26.44 17.78 5.97
CA GLN A 405 27.47 18.60 5.35
C GLN A 405 28.47 17.74 4.55
N ARG A 406 29.30 18.40 3.73
CA ARG A 406 30.33 17.74 2.92
C ARG A 406 31.27 16.86 3.74
N CYS A 407 31.55 17.20 5.00
CA CYS A 407 32.41 16.39 5.88
C CYS A 407 31.76 15.08 6.32
N ASP A 408 30.44 14.97 6.26
CA ASP A 408 29.68 13.82 6.75
C ASP A 408 29.47 12.76 5.66
N ALA A 409 29.62 13.12 4.38
CA ALA A 409 29.32 12.24 3.24
C ALA A 409 30.03 10.87 3.32
N VAL A 410 31.32 10.85 3.67
CA VAL A 410 32.08 9.59 3.83
C VAL A 410 31.59 8.78 5.04
N TYR A 411 31.23 9.46 6.13
CA TYR A 411 30.68 8.81 7.33
C TYR A 411 29.32 8.16 7.02
N CYS A 412 28.41 8.89 6.37
CA CYS A 412 27.10 8.39 5.97
C CYS A 412 27.21 7.24 4.97
N ARG A 413 28.12 7.34 3.99
CA ARG A 413 28.42 6.23 3.06
C ARG A 413 28.80 4.96 3.80
N ASN A 414 29.79 5.02 4.68
CA ASN A 414 30.25 3.84 5.41
C ASN A 414 29.15 3.27 6.30
N ALA A 415 28.32 4.11 6.92
CA ALA A 415 27.18 3.67 7.72
C ALA A 415 26.11 2.97 6.86
N LEU A 416 25.86 3.44 5.64
CA LEU A 416 24.92 2.81 4.71
C LEU A 416 25.45 1.50 4.14
N LEU A 417 26.74 1.44 3.77
CA LEU A 417 27.37 0.21 3.31
C LEU A 417 27.33 -0.86 4.40
N ASP A 418 27.64 -0.52 5.64
CA ASP A 418 27.51 -1.42 6.80
C ASP A 418 26.05 -1.84 7.02
N LEU A 419 25.10 -0.90 7.00
CA LEU A 419 23.67 -1.18 7.18
C LEU A 419 23.11 -2.14 6.11
N LEU A 420 23.57 -2.00 4.86
CA LEU A 420 23.10 -2.76 3.69
C LEU A 420 23.98 -3.98 3.39
N HIS A 421 25.01 -4.25 4.19
CA HIS A 421 26.01 -5.31 3.96
C HIS A 421 26.68 -5.24 2.57
N LEU A 422 26.98 -4.03 2.09
CA LEU A 422 27.72 -3.79 0.85
C LEU A 422 29.22 -3.70 1.14
N GLU A 423 30.04 -4.43 0.39
CA GLU A 423 31.50 -4.46 0.58
C GLU A 423 32.20 -3.21 0.03
N GLU A 424 31.67 -2.63 -1.05
CA GLU A 424 32.29 -1.52 -1.78
C GLU A 424 31.24 -0.49 -2.24
N PRO A 425 31.64 0.80 -2.40
CA PRO A 425 30.79 1.84 -2.98
C PRO A 425 30.64 1.68 -4.50
N TRP A 426 29.77 2.49 -5.10
CA TRP A 426 29.51 2.46 -6.54
C TRP A 426 30.70 2.96 -7.38
N ASN A 427 31.01 2.22 -8.45
CA ASN A 427 32.04 2.56 -9.43
C ASN A 427 31.49 2.40 -10.86
N GLU A 428 31.56 3.48 -11.64
CA GLU A 428 31.05 3.50 -13.03
C GLU A 428 32.10 3.00 -14.05
N VAL A 429 33.39 3.00 -13.68
CA VAL A 429 34.56 2.60 -14.48
C VAL A 429 35.53 1.82 -13.58
N ASP A 430 36.50 1.07 -14.12
CA ASP A 430 37.57 0.35 -13.39
C ASP A 430 38.32 1.28 -12.39
N GLY A 431 37.77 1.48 -11.18
CA GLY A 431 38.30 2.32 -10.11
C GLY A 431 37.21 2.99 -9.25
N ILE A 432 37.47 3.11 -7.94
CA ILE A 432 36.54 3.77 -7.01
C ILE A 432 36.60 5.28 -7.14
N LEU A 433 35.47 5.91 -7.51
CA LEU A 433 35.35 7.37 -7.51
C LEU A 433 35.43 7.89 -6.07
N PRO A 434 36.20 8.97 -5.82
CA PRO A 434 36.16 9.69 -4.55
C PRO A 434 34.74 10.09 -4.20
N CYS A 435 34.40 10.08 -2.91
CA CYS A 435 33.01 10.24 -2.48
C CYS A 435 32.32 11.50 -3.02
N GLN A 436 33.10 12.57 -3.09
CA GLN A 436 32.65 13.87 -3.55
C GLN A 436 32.33 13.86 -5.04
N GLU A 437 33.18 13.24 -5.87
CA GLU A 437 32.98 13.20 -7.32
C GLU A 437 31.74 12.38 -7.69
N ALA A 438 31.48 11.28 -6.97
CA ALA A 438 30.26 10.48 -7.13
C ALA A 438 28.99 11.25 -6.73
N VAL A 439 29.04 12.01 -5.64
CA VAL A 439 27.89 12.83 -5.20
C VAL A 439 27.65 14.00 -6.16
N GLU A 440 28.71 14.67 -6.59
CA GLU A 440 28.62 15.80 -7.52
C GLU A 440 28.05 15.40 -8.89
N SER A 441 28.36 14.19 -9.39
CA SER A 441 27.80 13.68 -10.64
C SER A 441 26.30 13.36 -10.56
N MET A 442 25.77 13.19 -9.34
CA MET A 442 24.36 12.87 -9.07
C MET A 442 23.53 14.08 -8.65
N ALA A 443 24.17 15.21 -8.33
CA ALA A 443 23.51 16.40 -7.80
C ALA A 443 22.34 16.88 -8.66
N ASP A 444 22.51 16.93 -9.98
CA ASP A 444 21.45 17.37 -10.91
C ASP A 444 20.27 16.38 -10.95
N LYS A 445 20.49 15.08 -10.68
CA LYS A 445 19.42 14.06 -10.67
C LYS A 445 18.52 14.17 -9.45
N VAL A 446 19.08 14.53 -8.30
CA VAL A 446 18.36 14.56 -7.00
C VAL A 446 17.82 15.93 -6.63
N LYS A 447 18.26 16.98 -7.35
CA LYS A 447 17.94 18.38 -7.03
C LYS A 447 16.45 18.63 -6.91
N GLY A 448 16.03 19.06 -5.72
CA GLY A 448 14.61 19.35 -5.44
C GLY A 448 13.69 18.12 -5.47
N GLY A 449 14.26 16.90 -5.52
CA GLY A 449 13.54 15.63 -5.57
C GLY A 449 13.11 15.11 -4.19
N SER A 450 12.59 13.89 -4.15
CA SER A 450 12.14 13.17 -2.94
C SER A 450 13.09 12.00 -2.67
N PRO A 451 13.29 11.57 -1.40
CA PRO A 451 14.08 10.38 -1.10
C PRO A 451 13.32 9.08 -1.42
N GLU A 452 11.99 9.14 -1.55
CA GLU A 452 11.13 7.96 -1.65
C GLU A 452 11.46 7.05 -2.85
N PRO A 453 11.73 7.54 -4.07
CA PRO A 453 12.15 6.66 -5.18
C PRO A 453 13.46 5.91 -4.91
N ILE A 454 14.41 6.56 -4.23
CA ILE A 454 15.72 5.97 -3.87
C ILE A 454 15.53 4.95 -2.74
N LEU A 455 14.72 5.30 -1.73
CA LEU A 455 14.39 4.40 -0.62
C LEU A 455 13.66 3.14 -1.10
N ARG A 456 12.72 3.25 -2.05
CA ARG A 456 12.01 2.08 -2.61
C ARG A 456 12.97 1.01 -3.13
N GLY A 457 14.00 1.42 -3.89
CA GLY A 457 14.97 0.47 -4.44
C GLY A 457 15.96 -0.06 -3.41
N LEU A 458 16.37 0.74 -2.42
CA LEU A 458 17.17 0.26 -1.28
C LEU A 458 16.39 -0.73 -0.40
N LEU A 459 15.11 -0.48 -0.17
CA LEU A 459 14.22 -1.40 0.55
C LEU A 459 14.00 -2.71 -0.21
N GLU A 460 13.85 -2.65 -1.53
CA GLU A 460 13.74 -3.85 -2.36
C GLU A 460 15.00 -4.69 -2.26
N TYR A 461 16.18 -4.07 -2.40
CA TYR A 461 17.46 -4.74 -2.19
C TYR A 461 17.56 -5.37 -0.80
N ALA A 462 17.18 -4.64 0.24
CA ALA A 462 17.22 -5.13 1.61
C ALA A 462 16.28 -6.33 1.83
N TYR A 463 15.14 -6.37 1.15
CA TYR A 463 14.25 -7.54 1.16
C TYR A 463 14.84 -8.71 0.38
N GLU A 464 15.30 -8.49 -0.86
CA GLU A 464 15.85 -9.52 -1.75
C GLU A 464 17.09 -10.20 -1.13
N THR A 465 17.91 -9.46 -0.39
CA THR A 465 19.09 -9.98 0.33
C THR A 465 18.78 -10.55 1.72
N GLY A 466 17.52 -10.51 2.15
CA GLY A 466 17.07 -11.09 3.41
C GLY A 466 17.46 -10.29 4.66
N LEU A 467 17.71 -8.99 4.53
CA LEU A 467 17.98 -8.11 5.69
C LEU A 467 16.74 -7.95 6.59
N PHE A 468 15.55 -8.22 6.07
CA PHE A 468 14.32 -8.39 6.87
C PHE A 468 13.41 -9.49 6.31
N PRO A 469 12.58 -10.11 7.16
CA PRO A 469 12.00 -11.42 6.84
C PRO A 469 10.77 -11.38 5.92
N GLU A 470 10.00 -10.28 5.92
CA GLU A 470 8.74 -10.18 5.18
C GLU A 470 8.64 -8.83 4.47
N ASN A 471 8.20 -8.85 3.21
CA ASN A 471 7.98 -7.64 2.41
C ASN A 471 6.65 -6.95 2.74
N THR A 472 6.48 -6.56 4.01
CA THR A 472 5.27 -5.86 4.46
C THR A 472 5.52 -4.37 4.65
N THR A 473 4.45 -3.57 4.57
CA THR A 473 4.52 -2.12 4.79
C THR A 473 5.13 -1.80 6.15
N THR A 474 4.82 -2.58 7.20
CA THR A 474 5.40 -2.39 8.53
C THR A 474 6.92 -2.58 8.51
N HIS A 475 7.46 -3.63 7.87
CA HIS A 475 8.91 -3.85 7.81
C HIS A 475 9.63 -2.78 6.99
N ARG A 476 9.02 -2.37 5.86
CA ARG A 476 9.53 -1.28 5.03
C ARG A 476 9.62 0.03 5.79
N ASP A 477 8.56 0.42 6.50
CA ASP A 477 8.55 1.66 7.30
C ASP A 477 9.63 1.66 8.41
N LEU A 478 9.91 0.49 9.04
CA LEU A 478 10.99 0.37 10.02
C LEU A 478 12.38 0.59 9.38
N TRP A 479 12.59 0.04 8.19
CA TRP A 479 13.85 0.18 7.46
C TRP A 479 14.05 1.56 6.85
N ASP A 480 12.99 2.19 6.33
CA ASP A 480 13.03 3.58 5.84
C ASP A 480 13.53 4.53 6.93
N ALA A 481 12.92 4.46 8.11
CA ALA A 481 13.34 5.28 9.24
C ALA A 481 14.79 4.97 9.68
N ARG A 482 15.24 3.70 9.56
CA ARG A 482 16.60 3.29 9.89
C ARG A 482 17.63 3.86 8.92
N ILE A 483 17.34 3.84 7.61
CA ILE A 483 18.18 4.42 6.57
C ILE A 483 18.22 5.95 6.76
N MET A 484 17.07 6.61 6.83
CA MET A 484 17.00 8.07 6.98
C MET A 484 17.54 8.58 8.32
N GLY A 485 17.53 7.73 9.36
CA GLY A 485 18.14 8.01 10.65
C GLY A 485 19.64 8.29 10.58
N ILE A 486 20.36 7.77 9.57
CA ILE A 486 21.80 8.02 9.36
C ILE A 486 22.07 9.49 9.00
N PHE A 487 21.15 10.13 8.27
CA PHE A 487 21.27 11.53 7.85
C PHE A 487 20.70 12.51 8.86
N THR A 488 20.01 12.03 9.89
CA THR A 488 19.33 12.90 10.84
C THR A 488 20.32 13.39 11.90
N ALA A 489 20.54 14.70 11.99
CA ALA A 489 21.44 15.35 12.96
C ALA A 489 21.18 14.90 14.41
N ARG A 490 22.13 15.04 15.34
CA ARG A 490 21.88 14.67 16.74
C ARG A 490 20.83 15.61 17.37
N PRO A 491 20.05 15.17 18.37
CA PRO A 491 19.04 16.02 19.01
C PRO A 491 19.60 17.36 19.51
N SER A 492 20.81 17.38 20.08
CA SER A 492 21.47 18.60 20.54
C SER A 492 21.79 19.60 19.42
N ASP A 493 22.14 19.10 18.23
CA ASP A 493 22.48 19.94 17.09
C ASP A 493 21.21 20.50 16.44
N THR A 494 20.16 19.68 16.32
CA THR A 494 18.83 20.14 15.88
C THR A 494 18.30 21.24 16.80
N GLU A 495 18.39 21.06 18.12
CA GLU A 495 17.94 22.07 19.07
C GLU A 495 18.78 23.34 19.00
N LYS A 496 20.11 23.23 18.90
CA LYS A 496 20.99 24.40 18.74
C LYS A 496 20.62 25.22 17.50
N GLU A 497 20.41 24.57 16.36
CA GLU A 497 20.01 25.26 15.12
C GLU A 497 18.62 25.87 15.25
N PHE A 498 17.66 25.17 15.87
CA PHE A 498 16.33 25.73 16.13
C PHE A 498 16.42 27.03 16.95
N ARG A 499 17.21 27.04 18.04
CA ARG A 499 17.40 28.24 18.87
C ARG A 499 18.06 29.38 18.10
N LEU A 500 19.06 29.08 17.26
CA LEU A 500 19.72 30.07 16.40
C LEU A 500 18.73 30.72 15.41
N ARG A 501 17.85 29.91 14.80
CA ARG A 501 16.80 30.41 13.90
C ARG A 501 15.74 31.21 14.66
N TYR A 502 15.43 30.79 15.88
CA TYR A 502 14.48 31.46 16.76
C TYR A 502 14.92 32.89 17.11
N GLU A 503 16.23 33.13 17.26
CA GLU A 503 16.80 34.49 17.43
C GLU A 503 16.50 35.42 16.24
N GLN A 504 16.28 34.86 15.04
CA GLN A 504 15.87 35.63 13.85
C GLN A 504 14.36 35.91 13.90
N SER A 505 13.56 34.85 14.05
CA SER A 505 12.14 34.92 14.39
C SER A 505 11.59 33.55 14.79
N PRO A 506 10.49 33.49 15.56
CA PRO A 506 9.79 32.23 15.83
C PRO A 506 9.40 31.46 14.55
N ALA A 507 8.98 32.17 13.50
CA ALA A 507 8.58 31.58 12.23
C ALA A 507 9.77 30.93 11.48
N ALA A 508 10.95 31.57 11.50
CA ALA A 508 12.15 31.00 10.88
C ALA A 508 12.59 29.68 11.54
N ALA A 509 12.37 29.55 12.85
CA ALA A 509 12.67 28.32 13.59
C ALA A 509 11.71 27.18 13.23
N THR A 510 10.41 27.46 13.17
CA THR A 510 9.40 26.45 12.80
C THR A 510 9.52 26.05 11.33
N GLU A 511 9.78 26.99 10.42
CA GLU A 511 10.01 26.70 9.00
C GLU A 511 11.21 25.76 8.79
N TYR A 512 12.36 26.06 9.41
CA TYR A 512 13.53 25.17 9.40
C TYR A 512 13.19 23.77 9.91
N PHE A 513 12.53 23.69 11.07
CA PHE A 513 12.27 22.39 11.70
C PHE A 513 11.23 21.57 10.94
N TYR A 514 10.25 22.24 10.31
CA TYR A 514 9.26 21.59 9.48
C TYR A 514 9.88 21.02 8.21
N HIS A 515 10.73 21.80 7.52
CA HIS A 515 11.48 21.32 6.37
C HIS A 515 12.42 20.17 6.74
N GLN A 516 13.13 20.24 7.86
CA GLN A 516 13.93 19.11 8.34
C GLN A 516 13.08 17.85 8.52
N ALA A 517 11.87 17.96 9.09
CA ALA A 517 10.98 16.82 9.30
C ALA A 517 10.44 16.23 7.98
N GLN A 518 10.26 17.06 6.94
CA GLN A 518 9.91 16.62 5.60
C GLN A 518 11.09 15.92 4.91
N ASP A 519 12.26 16.55 4.90
CA ASP A 519 13.45 16.07 4.20
C ASP A 519 14.06 14.83 4.87
N SER A 520 13.95 14.68 6.19
CA SER A 520 14.33 13.45 6.91
C SER A 520 13.36 12.29 6.68
N HIS A 521 12.32 12.50 5.86
CA HIS A 521 11.24 11.56 5.59
C HIS A 521 10.50 11.12 6.87
N TYR A 522 10.52 11.95 7.93
CA TYR A 522 9.69 11.73 9.10
C TYR A 522 8.22 12.09 8.82
N ILE A 523 8.02 13.18 8.10
CA ILE A 523 6.76 13.53 7.43
C ILE A 523 6.84 12.99 6.00
N MET A 524 6.09 11.92 5.72
CA MET A 524 6.07 11.26 4.41
C MET A 524 5.19 12.04 3.43
N THR A 525 5.75 13.09 2.81
CA THR A 525 5.01 14.07 1.99
C THR A 525 4.26 13.43 0.81
N GLU A 526 4.81 12.45 0.10
CA GLU A 526 4.10 11.77 -1.00
C GLU A 526 2.88 10.99 -0.50
N ARG A 527 2.97 10.34 0.68
CA ARG A 527 1.82 9.66 1.30
C ARG A 527 0.75 10.66 1.73
N VAL A 528 1.15 11.82 2.28
CA VAL A 528 0.22 12.88 2.69
C VAL A 528 -0.47 13.51 1.47
N ALA A 529 0.25 13.68 0.36
CA ALA A 529 -0.28 14.22 -0.89
C ALA A 529 -1.40 13.35 -1.52
N LYS A 530 -1.50 12.07 -1.14
CA LYS A 530 -2.59 11.18 -1.57
C LYS A 530 -3.90 11.46 -0.84
N ASN A 531 -3.90 12.13 0.31
CA ASN A 531 -5.11 12.37 1.08
C ASN A 531 -6.13 13.19 0.26
N LEU A 532 -7.40 12.79 0.31
CA LEU A 532 -8.47 13.62 -0.24
C LEU A 532 -8.71 14.81 0.69
N TYR A 533 -8.98 15.97 0.10
CA TYR A 533 -9.32 17.19 0.85
C TYR A 533 -10.38 17.99 0.09
N TRP A 534 -11.42 18.46 0.80
CA TRP A 534 -12.40 19.41 0.27
C TRP A 534 -13.07 20.19 1.39
N GLU A 535 -13.65 21.33 1.04
CA GLU A 535 -14.51 22.11 1.93
C GLU A 535 -15.98 21.75 1.71
N ALA A 536 -16.75 21.65 2.80
CA ALA A 536 -18.17 21.33 2.78
C ALA A 536 -18.98 22.43 3.46
N PRO A 537 -19.85 23.16 2.72
CA PRO A 537 -20.66 24.21 3.28
C PRO A 537 -21.68 23.71 4.29
N THR A 538 -21.78 24.38 5.44
CA THR A 538 -22.80 24.10 6.47
C THR A 538 -23.44 25.40 6.96
N PRO A 539 -24.58 25.34 7.68
CA PRO A 539 -25.16 26.53 8.31
C PRO A 539 -24.23 27.27 9.27
N TYR A 540 -23.17 26.61 9.77
CA TYR A 540 -22.23 27.17 10.75
C TYR A 540 -20.93 27.70 10.11
N GLY A 541 -20.77 27.55 8.80
CA GLY A 541 -19.54 27.81 8.05
C GLY A 541 -19.05 26.57 7.29
N ASP A 542 -18.02 26.74 6.47
CA ASP A 542 -17.45 25.65 5.69
C ASP A 542 -16.60 24.74 6.58
N LEU A 543 -16.98 23.46 6.68
CA LEU A 543 -16.18 22.43 7.33
C LEU A 543 -15.08 21.94 6.39
N GLU A 544 -13.92 21.62 6.94
CA GLU A 544 -12.85 21.00 6.18
C GLU A 544 -12.99 19.48 6.30
N ILE A 545 -12.90 18.74 5.20
CA ILE A 545 -13.02 17.29 5.20
C ILE A 545 -11.76 16.68 4.58
N THR A 546 -11.16 15.70 5.27
CA THR A 546 -10.06 14.92 4.72
C THR A 546 -10.28 13.42 4.91
N VAL A 547 -9.93 12.64 3.87
CA VAL A 547 -9.87 11.17 3.94
C VAL A 547 -8.40 10.77 3.99
N ASN A 548 -8.00 10.17 5.12
CA ASN A 548 -6.61 9.81 5.35
C ASN A 548 -6.23 8.52 4.60
N LEU A 549 -5.55 8.68 3.47
CA LEU A 549 -4.98 7.59 2.65
C LEU A 549 -3.50 7.33 2.99
N SER A 550 -2.86 8.23 3.74
CA SER A 550 -1.45 8.13 4.12
C SER A 550 -1.15 7.03 5.13
N LYS A 551 -2.17 6.57 5.88
CA LYS A 551 -2.04 5.49 6.87
C LYS A 551 -2.51 4.17 6.25
N PRO A 552 -1.60 3.28 5.85
CA PRO A 552 -1.96 1.99 5.25
C PRO A 552 -2.75 1.13 6.26
N GLU A 553 -3.86 0.55 5.81
CA GLU A 553 -4.57 -0.46 6.59
C GLU A 553 -3.69 -1.71 6.70
N LYS A 554 -3.53 -2.23 7.92
CA LYS A 554 -2.73 -3.43 8.15
C LYS A 554 -3.48 -4.66 7.65
N ASP A 555 -2.78 -5.54 6.96
CA ASP A 555 -3.34 -6.82 6.51
C ASP A 555 -3.89 -7.60 7.74
N PRO A 556 -5.08 -8.22 7.66
CA PRO A 556 -5.62 -9.09 8.71
C PRO A 556 -4.63 -10.14 9.25
N ARG A 557 -3.75 -10.68 8.38
CA ARG A 557 -2.66 -11.60 8.73
C ARG A 557 -1.58 -10.92 9.58
N GLU A 558 -1.22 -9.67 9.28
CA GLU A 558 -0.33 -8.87 10.13
C GLU A 558 -0.98 -8.63 11.50
N ILE A 559 -2.25 -8.24 11.53
CA ILE A 559 -3.00 -7.98 12.77
C ILE A 559 -3.02 -9.23 13.66
N ALA A 560 -3.24 -10.42 13.08
CA ALA A 560 -3.22 -11.68 13.81
C ALA A 560 -1.85 -11.97 14.42
N LYS A 561 -0.75 -11.78 13.67
CA LYS A 561 0.62 -11.96 14.18
C LYS A 561 0.94 -10.98 15.33
N LEU A 562 0.48 -9.73 15.22
CA LEU A 562 0.72 -8.69 16.24
C LEU A 562 0.10 -9.03 17.60
N LYS A 563 -1.02 -9.76 17.64
CA LYS A 563 -1.70 -10.16 18.89
C LYS A 563 -0.87 -11.10 19.77
N PHE A 564 0.07 -11.84 19.18
CA PHE A 564 0.90 -12.81 19.89
C PHE A 564 2.30 -12.28 20.24
N LEU A 565 2.62 -11.03 19.88
CA LEU A 565 3.91 -10.44 20.21
C LEU A 565 4.00 -10.08 21.70
N PRO A 566 5.17 -10.29 22.34
CA PRO A 566 5.40 -9.88 23.72
C PRO A 566 5.18 -8.37 23.90
N SER A 567 4.57 -7.98 25.02
CA SER A 567 4.48 -6.58 25.40
C SER A 567 5.85 -6.07 25.87
N ALA A 568 6.48 -5.23 25.06
CA ALA A 568 7.65 -4.48 25.47
C ALA A 568 7.22 -3.25 26.30
N SER A 569 7.94 -2.97 27.38
CA SER A 569 7.66 -1.84 28.28
C SER A 569 8.35 -0.54 27.88
N TYR A 570 9.22 -0.57 26.86
CA TYR A 570 10.00 0.57 26.38
C TYR A 570 9.89 0.71 24.84
N PRO A 571 9.64 1.91 24.30
CA PRO A 571 9.09 3.08 24.98
C PRO A 571 7.69 2.78 25.54
N LYS A 572 7.27 3.50 26.60
CA LYS A 572 5.99 3.24 27.28
C LYS A 572 4.77 3.52 26.39
N CYS A 573 4.87 4.51 25.51
CA CYS A 573 3.86 4.79 24.47
C CYS A 573 4.51 5.40 23.22
N MET A 574 3.69 5.70 22.21
CA MET A 574 4.11 6.25 20.92
C MET A 574 4.59 7.71 20.97
N LEU A 575 4.33 8.42 22.08
CA LEU A 575 4.66 9.84 22.25
C LEU A 575 5.83 10.09 23.19
N CYS A 576 6.19 9.11 24.03
CA CYS A 576 7.31 9.18 24.96
C CYS A 576 8.59 9.77 24.33
N PRO A 577 9.32 10.68 25.02
CA PRO A 577 10.60 11.23 24.54
C PRO A 577 11.61 10.15 24.15
N GLU A 578 11.54 9.00 24.81
CA GLU A 578 12.36 7.81 24.54
C GLU A 578 12.19 7.22 23.13
N ASN A 579 11.21 7.70 22.36
CA ASN A 579 11.05 7.36 20.95
C ASN A 579 12.12 8.00 20.05
N VAL A 580 12.73 9.13 20.43
CA VAL A 580 13.76 9.77 19.60
C VAL A 580 14.93 8.79 19.38
N GLY A 581 15.20 8.44 18.12
CA GLY A 581 16.25 7.48 17.78
C GLY A 581 15.83 6.01 17.87
N TYR A 582 14.58 5.69 18.25
CA TYR A 582 14.14 4.32 18.49
C TYR A 582 13.93 3.54 17.18
N ALA A 583 14.50 2.34 17.09
CA ALA A 583 14.45 1.49 15.89
C ALA A 583 13.05 0.92 15.58
N GLY A 584 12.11 1.01 16.53
CA GLY A 584 10.78 0.42 16.37
C GLY A 584 10.76 -1.10 16.48
N ARG A 585 9.58 -1.66 16.25
CA ARG A 585 9.22 -3.08 16.22
C ARG A 585 7.85 -3.22 15.54
N LEU A 586 7.42 -4.43 15.22
CA LEU A 586 6.18 -4.64 14.45
C LEU A 586 4.92 -3.96 15.04
N ASN A 587 4.84 -3.84 16.36
CA ASN A 587 3.74 -3.18 17.06
C ASN A 587 4.05 -1.74 17.52
N HIS A 588 5.22 -1.17 17.20
CA HIS A 588 5.65 0.16 17.62
C HIS A 588 6.55 0.82 16.56
N PRO A 589 6.18 1.98 16.00
CA PRO A 589 6.84 2.51 14.82
C PRO A 589 8.28 2.93 15.09
N ALA A 590 9.11 2.91 14.05
CA ALA A 590 10.47 3.45 14.09
C ALA A 590 10.44 4.99 14.12
N ARG A 591 11.43 5.55 14.79
CA ARG A 591 11.56 6.97 15.11
C ARG A 591 13.03 7.41 15.11
N GLN A 592 13.86 6.72 14.33
CA GLN A 592 15.29 7.06 14.16
C GLN A 592 15.52 8.43 13.51
N ASN A 593 14.59 8.83 12.62
CA ASN A 593 14.54 10.14 11.97
C ASN A 593 13.64 11.17 12.69
N LEU A 594 13.06 10.85 13.86
CA LEU A 594 12.31 11.80 14.69
C LEU A 594 13.27 12.71 15.46
N ARG A 595 12.98 14.01 15.50
CA ARG A 595 13.60 14.97 16.42
C ARG A 595 12.55 15.77 17.19
N GLN A 596 12.96 16.29 18.34
CA GLN A 596 12.13 17.03 19.27
C GLN A 596 12.89 18.27 19.75
N ILE A 597 12.15 19.35 20.05
CA ILE A 597 12.69 20.57 20.66
C ILE A 597 12.19 20.64 22.09
N SER A 598 13.11 20.78 23.05
CA SER A 598 12.71 20.93 24.46
C SER A 598 12.11 22.33 24.70
N GLN A 599 11.18 22.46 25.64
CA GLN A 599 10.63 23.76 26.05
C GLN A 599 10.11 23.68 27.48
N THR A 600 10.22 24.78 28.22
CA THR A 600 9.66 24.88 29.58
C THR A 600 8.27 25.51 29.53
N LEU A 601 7.25 24.80 30.05
CA LEU A 601 5.86 25.27 30.16
C LEU A 601 5.38 25.07 31.62
N ASP A 602 4.85 26.13 32.25
CA ASP A 602 4.47 26.19 33.67
C ASP A 602 5.57 25.66 34.62
N GLY A 603 6.85 25.90 34.27
CA GLY A 603 8.02 25.44 35.03
C GLY A 603 8.38 23.96 34.86
N GLU A 604 7.70 23.23 33.97
CA GLU A 604 7.93 21.82 33.68
C GLU A 604 8.60 21.62 32.30
N ASN A 605 9.24 20.48 32.08
CA ASN A 605 9.85 20.13 30.80
C ASN A 605 8.85 19.49 29.82
N TRP A 606 8.83 20.01 28.60
CA TRP A 606 8.00 19.56 27.50
C TRP A 606 8.81 19.44 26.22
N TYR A 607 8.30 18.65 25.27
CA TYR A 607 8.91 18.43 23.97
C TYR A 607 7.93 18.77 22.85
N PHE A 608 8.39 19.57 21.90
CA PHE A 608 7.69 19.93 20.67
C PHE A 608 8.19 19.07 19.49
N GLN A 609 7.26 18.49 18.74
CA GLN A 609 7.54 17.77 17.50
C GLN A 609 6.41 17.95 16.48
N TYR A 610 6.70 17.73 15.20
CA TYR A 610 5.64 17.58 14.20
C TYR A 610 4.97 16.20 14.27
N SER A 611 3.74 16.11 13.76
CA SER A 611 3.06 14.85 13.54
C SER A 611 3.51 14.23 12.21
N PRO A 612 3.77 12.92 12.13
CA PRO A 612 4.12 12.26 10.87
C PRO A 612 2.89 12.08 9.95
N TYR A 613 1.66 12.28 10.45
CA TYR A 613 0.39 12.12 9.73
C TYR A 613 -0.28 13.47 9.44
N VAL A 614 0.50 14.47 9.05
CA VAL A 614 0.06 15.87 8.85
C VAL A 614 -1.36 15.97 8.29
N TYR A 615 -2.28 16.55 9.08
CA TYR A 615 -3.69 16.73 8.70
C TYR A 615 -4.00 18.15 8.22
N TYR A 616 -3.18 19.10 8.65
CA TYR A 616 -3.24 20.52 8.34
C TYR A 616 -1.82 21.09 8.43
N GLN A 617 -1.64 22.32 7.96
CA GLN A 617 -0.33 22.94 7.89
C GLN A 617 0.39 22.94 9.25
N GLU A 618 1.61 22.39 9.26
CA GLU A 618 2.48 22.36 10.43
C GLU A 618 1.85 21.70 11.68
N HIS A 619 0.99 20.69 11.49
CA HIS A 619 0.40 19.92 12.59
C HIS A 619 1.48 19.37 13.54
N CYS A 620 1.47 19.86 14.78
CA CYS A 620 2.44 19.55 15.82
C CYS A 620 1.82 18.92 17.07
N ILE A 621 2.68 18.29 17.87
CA ILE A 621 2.38 17.66 19.16
C ILE A 621 3.35 18.22 20.19
N VAL A 622 2.82 18.65 21.34
CA VAL A 622 3.60 19.15 22.48
C VAL A 622 3.34 18.20 23.64
N LEU A 623 4.34 17.42 24.04
CA LEU A 623 4.19 16.34 25.01
C LEU A 623 5.04 16.56 26.25
N LYS A 624 4.50 16.16 27.40
CA LYS A 624 5.22 16.28 28.68
C LYS A 624 6.36 15.28 28.73
N GLU A 625 7.48 15.64 29.36
CA GLU A 625 8.59 14.70 29.56
C GLU A 625 8.14 13.47 30.36
N GLU A 626 7.42 13.69 31.46
CA GLU A 626 6.89 12.62 32.29
C GLU A 626 5.69 11.94 31.65
N HIS A 627 5.71 10.60 31.61
CA HIS A 627 4.56 9.80 31.20
C HIS A 627 3.49 9.76 32.28
N VAL A 628 2.63 10.77 32.30
CA VAL A 628 1.49 10.89 33.20
C VAL A 628 0.19 11.00 32.40
N PRO A 629 -0.95 10.48 32.89
CA PRO A 629 -2.23 10.63 32.22
C PRO A 629 -2.60 12.09 32.01
N MET A 630 -3.31 12.34 30.93
CA MET A 630 -3.75 13.68 30.57
C MET A 630 -4.73 14.25 31.61
N LYS A 631 -4.52 15.50 32.02
CA LYS A 631 -5.39 16.20 32.96
C LYS A 631 -5.64 17.64 32.50
N ILE A 632 -6.91 18.04 32.51
CA ILE A 632 -7.28 19.45 32.33
C ILE A 632 -7.37 20.11 33.72
N SER A 633 -6.72 21.26 33.87
CA SER A 633 -6.71 22.06 35.09
C SER A 633 -6.31 23.50 34.76
N GLU A 634 -6.28 24.38 35.75
CA GLU A 634 -5.75 25.73 35.58
C GLU A 634 -4.29 25.75 35.04
N ALA A 635 -3.47 24.75 35.41
CA ALA A 635 -2.11 24.58 34.87
C ALA A 635 -2.11 24.38 33.35
N THR A 636 -3.15 23.72 32.82
CA THR A 636 -3.32 23.56 31.36
C THR A 636 -3.36 24.92 30.68
N PHE A 637 -4.14 25.89 31.18
CA PHE A 637 -4.22 27.22 30.57
C PHE A 637 -2.90 27.98 30.62
N ARG A 638 -2.15 27.86 31.72
CA ARG A 638 -0.80 28.45 31.82
C ARG A 638 0.15 27.85 30.80
N ARG A 639 0.18 26.53 30.65
CA ARG A 639 1.01 25.82 29.66
C ARG A 639 0.65 26.18 28.22
N LEU A 640 -0.65 26.24 27.91
CA LEU A 640 -1.12 26.66 26.59
C LEU A 640 -0.66 28.09 26.26
N PHE A 641 -0.73 29.01 27.23
CA PHE A 641 -0.28 30.39 27.05
C PHE A 641 1.23 30.53 26.96
N ASP A 642 2.01 29.79 27.74
CA ASP A 642 3.47 29.74 27.59
C ASP A 642 3.89 29.29 26.19
N PHE A 643 3.15 28.34 25.60
CA PHE A 643 3.43 27.87 24.26
C PHE A 643 3.11 28.92 23.19
N ILE A 644 1.92 29.53 23.20
CA ILE A 644 1.58 30.54 22.18
C ILE A 644 2.42 31.81 22.34
N GLU A 645 2.91 32.14 23.54
CA GLU A 645 3.89 33.21 23.72
C GLU A 645 5.25 32.85 23.11
N TRP A 646 5.65 31.58 23.17
CA TRP A 646 6.83 31.08 22.50
C TRP A 646 6.67 31.03 20.97
N LEU A 647 5.54 30.55 20.47
CA LEU A 647 5.18 30.45 19.04
C LEU A 647 3.86 31.18 18.75
N PRO A 648 3.89 32.51 18.53
CA PRO A 648 2.67 33.35 18.45
C PRO A 648 1.83 33.16 17.20
N HIS A 649 2.41 32.58 16.13
CA HIS A 649 1.71 32.23 14.89
C HIS A 649 1.02 30.86 14.96
N TYR A 650 1.15 30.14 16.08
CA TYR A 650 0.52 28.84 16.29
C TYR A 650 -0.68 28.95 17.22
N PHE A 651 -1.65 28.05 17.05
CA PHE A 651 -2.58 27.70 18.11
C PHE A 651 -2.07 26.47 18.88
N LEU A 652 -2.56 26.27 20.10
CA LEU A 652 -2.37 25.03 20.85
C LEU A 652 -3.64 24.67 21.61
N GLY A 653 -4.04 23.41 21.50
CA GLY A 653 -5.23 22.89 22.16
C GLY A 653 -5.02 21.55 22.84
N SER A 654 -5.98 21.19 23.67
CA SER A 654 -5.97 19.96 24.46
C SER A 654 -7.28 19.20 24.25
N ASN A 655 -7.20 17.89 23.99
CA ASN A 655 -8.38 17.02 24.04
C ASN A 655 -9.03 17.03 25.44
N ALA A 656 -10.31 16.68 25.53
CA ALA A 656 -10.97 16.53 26.81
C ALA A 656 -10.31 15.42 27.66
N GLY A 657 -10.09 15.70 28.95
CA GLY A 657 -9.42 14.79 29.89
C GLY A 657 -10.25 13.59 30.36
N LEU A 658 -11.34 13.24 29.67
CA LEU A 658 -12.23 12.14 30.04
C LEU A 658 -12.33 11.09 28.91
N PRO A 659 -12.47 9.79 29.25
CA PRO A 659 -12.76 8.72 28.28
C PRO A 659 -14.03 9.02 27.46
N VAL A 660 -14.19 8.40 26.29
CA VAL A 660 -15.33 8.57 25.34
C VAL A 660 -15.33 9.91 24.58
N VAL A 661 -15.09 11.03 25.26
CA VAL A 661 -15.12 12.36 24.62
C VAL A 661 -13.75 12.89 24.18
N GLY A 662 -12.67 12.19 24.51
CA GLY A 662 -11.32 12.46 24.00
C GLY A 662 -10.93 11.46 22.91
N GLY A 663 -10.46 11.97 21.75
CA GLY A 663 -10.00 11.15 20.62
C GLY A 663 -8.57 10.61 20.73
N SER A 664 -7.86 10.91 21.84
CA SER A 664 -6.43 10.61 21.96
C SER A 664 -6.10 9.41 22.87
N ILE A 665 -4.86 8.95 22.79
CA ILE A 665 -4.23 8.04 23.73
C ILE A 665 -4.09 8.79 25.07
N LEU A 666 -5.10 8.69 25.94
CA LEU A 666 -5.21 9.39 27.23
C LEU A 666 -4.09 9.04 28.24
N ASN A 667 -3.15 8.19 27.86
CA ASN A 667 -2.12 7.63 28.75
C ASN A 667 -0.93 8.58 28.98
N HIS A 668 -0.71 9.56 28.10
CA HIS A 668 0.39 10.53 28.22
C HIS A 668 -0.14 11.95 27.98
N GLU A 669 0.11 12.87 28.91
CA GLU A 669 -0.22 14.29 28.82
C GLU A 669 0.48 14.97 27.63
N HIS A 670 -0.32 15.44 26.67
CA HIS A 670 0.13 16.16 25.48
C HIS A 670 -0.95 17.11 24.96
N TYR A 671 -0.52 18.02 24.09
CA TYR A 671 -1.32 19.00 23.38
C TYR A 671 -1.09 18.86 21.87
N GLN A 672 -2.03 19.33 21.06
CA GLN A 672 -1.89 19.39 19.61
C GLN A 672 -2.05 20.84 19.15
N GLY A 673 -1.28 21.22 18.13
CA GLY A 673 -1.25 22.59 17.62
C GLY A 673 -0.78 22.63 16.18
N GLY A 674 -0.57 23.84 15.68
CA GLY A 674 -0.02 24.07 14.35
C GLY A 674 -0.26 25.50 13.87
N HIS A 675 0.15 25.75 12.63
CA HIS A 675 -0.06 27.03 11.95
C HIS A 675 -1.22 26.88 10.95
N HIS A 676 -2.45 26.83 11.46
CA HIS A 676 -3.67 26.64 10.66
C HIS A 676 -4.85 27.40 11.26
N VAL A 677 -5.70 27.97 10.41
CA VAL A 677 -6.90 28.73 10.82
C VAL A 677 -8.14 27.87 10.57
N PHE A 678 -8.62 27.25 11.64
CA PHE A 678 -9.74 26.31 11.58
C PHE A 678 -11.11 26.97 11.32
N PRO A 679 -12.10 26.24 10.78
CA PRO A 679 -13.47 26.71 10.64
C PRO A 679 -14.08 27.31 11.92
N MET A 680 -13.87 26.66 13.07
CA MET A 680 -14.39 27.15 14.35
C MET A 680 -13.81 28.52 14.76
N GLU A 681 -12.57 28.83 14.37
CA GLU A 681 -11.96 30.14 14.62
C GLU A 681 -12.72 31.25 13.88
N LYS A 682 -13.15 30.97 12.64
CA LYS A 682 -13.91 31.87 11.76
C LYS A 682 -15.39 32.00 12.15
N ALA A 683 -15.88 31.15 13.06
CA ALA A 683 -17.29 31.10 13.45
C ALA A 683 -17.79 32.44 14.00
N ALA A 684 -18.99 32.84 13.57
CA ALA A 684 -19.62 34.07 14.02
C ALA A 684 -19.96 34.03 15.52
N VAL A 685 -19.99 35.18 16.18
CA VAL A 685 -20.51 35.28 17.55
C VAL A 685 -22.03 35.14 17.52
N ARG A 686 -22.57 34.21 18.32
CA ARG A 686 -24.02 34.06 18.49
C ARG A 686 -24.56 35.00 19.56
N TRP A 687 -23.94 35.00 20.73
CA TRP A 687 -24.32 35.86 21.86
C TRP A 687 -23.08 36.39 22.57
N SER A 688 -23.13 37.67 22.93
CA SER A 688 -22.11 38.32 23.75
C SER A 688 -22.56 38.42 25.20
N TYR A 689 -21.60 38.33 26.11
CA TYR A 689 -21.81 38.40 27.54
C TYR A 689 -20.82 39.36 28.18
N SER A 690 -21.23 39.93 29.32
CA SER A 690 -20.36 40.67 30.23
C SER A 690 -20.35 40.01 31.59
N HIS A 691 -19.27 40.15 32.34
CA HIS A 691 -19.18 39.63 33.71
C HIS A 691 -18.67 40.74 34.64
N PRO A 692 -19.35 41.04 35.77
CA PRO A 692 -18.98 42.16 36.65
C PRO A 692 -17.53 42.11 37.16
N ASP A 693 -17.05 40.92 37.56
CA ASP A 693 -15.70 40.73 38.07
C ASP A 693 -14.62 40.59 36.97
N PHE A 694 -15.03 40.44 35.71
CA PHE A 694 -14.16 40.30 34.56
C PHE A 694 -14.42 41.42 33.54
N ASP A 695 -14.33 42.67 34.01
CA ASP A 695 -14.38 43.86 33.15
C ASP A 695 -13.31 43.84 32.04
N HIS A 696 -13.62 44.51 30.92
CA HIS A 696 -12.75 44.61 29.73
C HIS A 696 -12.33 43.27 29.10
N MET A 697 -13.10 42.20 29.31
CA MET A 697 -12.97 40.94 28.60
C MET A 697 -14.11 40.75 27.60
N THR A 698 -13.82 40.08 26.49
CA THR A 698 -14.85 39.60 25.57
C THR A 698 -15.24 38.20 26.00
N ILE A 699 -16.53 37.98 26.25
CA ILE A 699 -17.10 36.66 26.56
C ILE A 699 -18.21 36.41 25.56
N SER A 700 -18.15 35.31 24.82
CA SER A 700 -19.13 35.03 23.78
C SER A 700 -19.41 33.55 23.64
N VAL A 701 -20.64 33.23 23.25
CA VAL A 701 -21.00 31.92 22.71
C VAL A 701 -20.94 32.03 21.20
N ILE A 702 -20.17 31.17 20.55
CA ILE A 702 -20.01 31.17 19.10
C ILE A 702 -21.11 30.36 18.41
N HIS A 703 -21.42 30.72 17.16
CA HIS A 703 -22.36 30.02 16.30
C HIS A 703 -21.68 28.77 15.74
N TRP A 704 -21.68 27.69 16.53
CA TRP A 704 -20.99 26.45 16.22
C TRP A 704 -21.86 25.23 16.56
N GLN A 705 -21.61 24.09 15.90
CA GLN A 705 -22.35 22.84 16.12
C GLN A 705 -22.23 22.36 17.58
N MET A 706 -21.07 22.58 18.19
CA MET A 706 -20.78 22.22 19.57
C MET A 706 -20.92 23.41 20.53
N SER A 707 -21.23 23.12 21.78
CA SER A 707 -21.36 24.14 22.84
C SER A 707 -19.99 24.73 23.19
N ALA A 708 -19.67 25.89 22.64
CA ALA A 708 -18.36 26.53 22.76
C ALA A 708 -18.48 27.97 23.29
N ILE A 709 -17.62 28.28 24.27
CA ILE A 709 -17.48 29.62 24.85
C ILE A 709 -16.13 30.18 24.40
N ARG A 710 -16.14 31.33 23.73
CA ARG A 710 -14.94 32.08 23.36
C ARG A 710 -14.72 33.21 24.33
N ILE A 711 -13.55 33.24 24.96
CA ILE A 711 -13.11 34.34 25.80
C ILE A 711 -11.84 34.97 25.24
N SER A 712 -11.73 36.29 25.32
CA SER A 712 -10.50 36.99 24.94
C SER A 712 -10.26 38.27 25.74
N GLY A 713 -8.98 38.65 25.82
CA GLY A 713 -8.57 39.91 26.43
C GLY A 713 -7.06 40.12 26.45
N ALA A 714 -6.63 41.35 26.72
CA ALA A 714 -5.21 41.72 26.75
C ALA A 714 -4.44 41.17 27.97
N SER A 715 -5.13 40.75 29.05
CA SER A 715 -4.49 40.27 30.28
C SER A 715 -4.49 38.75 30.37
N ARG A 716 -3.30 38.16 30.24
CA ARG A 716 -3.02 36.73 30.45
C ARG A 716 -3.68 36.20 31.73
N GLN A 717 -3.42 36.83 32.88
CA GLN A 717 -3.90 36.36 34.17
C GLN A 717 -5.43 36.37 34.27
N ARG A 718 -6.08 37.39 33.69
CA ARG A 718 -7.55 37.50 33.73
C ARG A 718 -8.22 36.47 32.84
N VAL A 719 -7.68 36.21 31.65
CA VAL A 719 -8.20 35.16 30.76
C VAL A 719 -8.07 33.78 31.42
N ILE A 720 -6.93 33.48 32.04
CA ILE A 720 -6.74 32.23 32.81
C ILE A 720 -7.72 32.14 33.98
N ALA A 721 -7.89 33.21 34.76
CA ALA A 721 -8.80 33.21 35.91
C ALA A 721 -10.25 32.97 35.49
N LEU A 722 -10.72 33.60 34.40
CA LEU A 722 -12.06 33.34 33.87
C LEU A 722 -12.18 31.92 33.31
N ALA A 723 -11.17 31.42 32.59
CA ALA A 723 -11.17 30.05 32.09
C ALA A 723 -11.26 29.02 33.22
N ALA A 724 -10.52 29.25 34.31
CA ALA A 724 -10.56 28.42 35.52
C ALA A 724 -11.91 28.48 36.21
N HIS A 725 -12.52 29.66 36.29
CA HIS A 725 -13.90 29.82 36.80
C HIS A 725 -14.89 29.02 35.96
N ILE A 726 -14.84 29.14 34.63
CA ILE A 726 -15.70 28.36 33.71
C ILE A 726 -15.48 26.86 33.88
N LEU A 727 -14.23 26.40 33.95
CA LEU A 727 -13.88 24.98 34.15
C LEU A 727 -14.49 24.43 35.44
N HIS A 728 -14.20 25.05 36.58
CA HIS A 728 -14.67 24.57 37.89
C HIS A 728 -16.20 24.61 37.99
N SER A 729 -16.83 25.66 37.45
CA SER A 729 -18.28 25.74 37.40
C SER A 729 -18.88 24.66 36.51
N TRP A 730 -18.29 24.38 35.34
CA TRP A 730 -18.75 23.33 34.43
C TRP A 730 -18.61 21.94 35.05
N GLU A 731 -17.47 21.63 35.68
CA GLU A 731 -17.21 20.35 36.35
C GLU A 731 -18.25 20.01 37.44
N ALA A 732 -18.89 21.02 38.03
CA ALA A 732 -19.93 20.87 39.04
C ALA A 732 -21.35 21.09 38.51
N TYR A 733 -21.52 21.50 37.25
CA TYR A 733 -22.80 21.92 36.71
C TYR A 733 -23.73 20.75 36.37
N GLU A 734 -24.97 20.84 36.82
CA GLU A 734 -26.04 19.91 36.47
C GLU A 734 -27.24 20.66 35.91
N ASP A 735 -27.80 20.14 34.82
CA ASP A 735 -29.10 20.55 34.29
C ASP A 735 -29.83 19.32 33.79
N THR A 736 -30.68 18.77 34.67
CA THR A 736 -31.42 17.54 34.39
C THR A 736 -32.46 17.73 33.29
N SER A 737 -32.88 18.97 32.98
CA SER A 737 -33.86 19.23 31.92
C SER A 737 -33.30 18.86 30.55
N VAL A 738 -31.99 19.03 30.35
CA VAL A 738 -31.27 18.69 29.10
C VAL A 738 -30.34 17.50 29.27
N GLY A 739 -30.50 16.72 30.34
CA GLY A 739 -29.75 15.48 30.56
C GLY A 739 -28.27 15.68 30.90
N VAL A 740 -27.87 16.87 31.35
CA VAL A 740 -26.50 17.18 31.79
C VAL A 740 -26.34 16.83 33.26
N TYR A 741 -25.49 15.84 33.53
CA TYR A 741 -25.11 15.40 34.87
C TYR A 741 -23.61 15.57 35.03
N ALA A 742 -23.18 16.15 36.16
CA ALA A 742 -21.78 16.34 36.45
C ALA A 742 -21.11 15.03 36.89
N TYR A 743 -21.85 14.15 37.57
CA TYR A 743 -21.35 12.88 38.09
C TYR A 743 -22.42 11.77 38.04
N THR A 744 -21.99 10.52 37.99
CA THR A 744 -22.84 9.36 38.36
C THR A 744 -22.17 8.55 39.46
N GLU A 745 -22.98 7.94 40.33
CA GLU A 745 -22.52 6.99 41.33
C GLU A 745 -23.01 5.58 40.98
N LYS A 746 -22.08 4.65 40.86
CA LYS A 746 -22.37 3.22 40.66
C LYS A 746 -21.43 2.41 41.55
N ASP A 747 -22.00 1.47 42.32
CA ASP A 747 -21.25 0.59 43.22
C ASP A 747 -20.30 1.35 44.20
N GLY A 748 -20.70 2.56 44.62
CA GLY A 748 -19.91 3.43 45.50
C GLY A 748 -18.76 4.19 44.81
N VAL A 749 -18.62 4.09 43.49
CA VAL A 749 -17.64 4.84 42.70
C VAL A 749 -18.33 6.03 42.04
N ARG A 750 -17.85 7.24 42.36
CA ARG A 750 -18.31 8.50 41.75
C ARG A 750 -17.48 8.79 40.50
N THR A 751 -18.13 8.78 39.34
CA THR A 751 -17.50 9.04 38.04
C THR A 751 -17.84 10.46 37.56
N PRO A 752 -16.85 11.35 37.31
CA PRO A 752 -17.10 12.66 36.72
C PRO A 752 -17.43 12.55 35.23
N HIS A 753 -18.30 13.44 34.75
CA HIS A 753 -18.75 13.43 33.35
C HIS A 753 -18.45 14.70 32.57
N ASN A 754 -18.43 15.86 33.22
CA ASN A 754 -18.17 17.14 32.56
C ASN A 754 -16.67 17.38 32.37
N ALA A 755 -16.28 17.79 31.17
CA ALA A 755 -14.93 18.21 30.82
C ALA A 755 -14.97 19.35 29.79
N ILE A 756 -13.81 19.91 29.50
CA ILE A 756 -13.65 20.92 28.44
C ILE A 756 -12.53 20.50 27.49
N THR A 757 -12.63 20.97 26.24
CA THR A 757 -11.55 20.99 25.26
C THR A 757 -11.10 22.46 25.11
N PRO A 758 -9.96 22.86 25.70
CA PRO A 758 -9.45 24.22 25.57
C PRO A 758 -8.54 24.39 24.35
N ILE A 759 -8.70 25.50 23.63
CA ILE A 759 -7.89 25.88 22.47
C ILE A 759 -7.43 27.33 22.63
N ALA A 760 -6.12 27.54 22.71
CA ALA A 760 -5.50 28.84 22.90
C ALA A 760 -4.83 29.33 21.61
N ARG A 761 -4.90 30.63 21.38
CA ARG A 761 -4.21 31.35 20.29
C ARG A 761 -4.14 32.85 20.60
N PHE A 762 -3.35 33.58 19.82
CA PHE A 762 -3.52 35.02 19.68
C PHE A 762 -4.55 35.31 18.60
N ASN A 763 -5.53 36.15 18.89
CA ASN A 763 -6.50 36.57 17.87
C ASN A 763 -5.91 37.65 16.96
N ALA A 764 -6.66 38.04 15.92
CA ALA A 764 -6.22 39.06 14.95
C ALA A 764 -5.90 40.44 15.56
N LYS A 765 -6.34 40.73 16.80
CA LYS A 765 -6.01 41.95 17.55
C LYS A 765 -4.76 41.81 18.42
N GLY A 766 -4.14 40.63 18.46
CA GLY A 766 -3.02 40.31 19.35
C GLY A 766 -3.45 40.09 20.82
N GLU A 767 -4.73 39.81 21.08
CA GLU A 767 -5.22 39.48 22.42
C GLU A 767 -5.12 37.97 22.68
N TYR A 768 -4.98 37.59 23.94
CA TYR A 768 -5.09 36.20 24.36
C TYR A 768 -6.52 35.73 24.13
N GLU A 769 -6.70 34.66 23.37
CA GLU A 769 -8.00 34.07 23.07
C GLU A 769 -8.02 32.59 23.45
N LEU A 770 -9.11 32.17 24.07
CA LEU A 770 -9.34 30.80 24.49
C LEU A 770 -10.77 30.37 24.11
N ASP A 771 -10.86 29.33 23.29
CA ASP A 771 -12.10 28.61 23.06
C ASP A 771 -12.21 27.45 24.05
N LEU A 772 -13.33 27.42 24.77
CA LEU A 772 -13.67 26.41 25.77
C LEU A 772 -14.87 25.63 25.27
N VAL A 773 -14.63 24.45 24.69
CA VAL A 773 -15.71 23.58 24.20
C VAL A 773 -16.15 22.66 25.32
N LEU A 774 -17.42 22.75 25.69
CA LEU A 774 -18.01 21.94 26.76
C LEU A 774 -18.24 20.51 26.27
N ARG A 775 -17.87 19.53 27.11
CA ARG A 775 -17.94 18.10 26.82
C ARG A 775 -18.57 17.35 27.98
N ASN A 776 -19.26 16.25 27.67
CA ASN A 776 -19.81 15.35 28.67
C ASN A 776 -19.73 13.88 28.20
N ASN A 777 -19.14 12.99 29.01
CA ASN A 777 -18.85 11.62 28.60
C ASN A 777 -19.88 10.56 29.04
N ARG A 778 -21.06 11.00 29.48
CA ARG A 778 -22.11 10.10 29.96
C ARG A 778 -22.61 9.19 28.83
N THR A 779 -22.88 7.94 29.19
CA THR A 779 -23.50 6.92 28.32
C THR A 779 -24.91 6.58 28.80
N SER A 780 -25.71 5.94 27.95
CA SER A 780 -27.02 5.37 28.29
C SER A 780 -27.18 3.99 27.66
N GLU A 781 -28.26 3.26 27.99
CA GLU A 781 -28.57 1.99 27.32
C GLU A 781 -28.84 2.18 25.82
N GLU A 782 -29.46 3.31 25.44
CA GLU A 782 -29.71 3.68 24.05
C GLU A 782 -28.41 4.11 23.32
N PHE A 783 -27.53 4.82 24.03
CA PHE A 783 -26.26 5.32 23.49
C PHE A 783 -25.08 4.81 24.33
N PRO A 784 -24.69 3.53 24.15
CA PRO A 784 -23.61 2.92 24.92
C PRO A 784 -22.25 3.55 24.62
N ASP A 785 -22.08 4.07 23.40
CA ASP A 785 -20.86 4.76 22.95
C ASP A 785 -20.82 6.24 23.41
N GLY A 786 -21.88 6.76 24.05
CA GLY A 786 -21.95 8.13 24.56
C GLY A 786 -23.20 8.89 24.11
N ILE A 787 -23.84 9.61 25.03
CA ILE A 787 -25.02 10.46 24.73
C ILE A 787 -24.61 11.65 23.85
N PHE A 788 -23.44 12.21 24.12
CA PHE A 788 -22.85 13.36 23.44
C PHE A 788 -21.69 12.92 22.53
N HIS A 789 -21.97 11.94 21.67
CA HIS A 789 -21.06 11.27 20.75
C HIS A 789 -21.79 10.97 19.42
N PRO A 790 -21.13 10.65 18.29
CA PRO A 790 -21.80 10.23 17.07
C PRO A 790 -22.79 9.09 17.34
N HIS A 791 -24.03 9.27 16.89
CA HIS A 791 -25.09 8.29 17.08
C HIS A 791 -25.04 7.18 16.02
N PRO A 792 -25.61 5.98 16.28
CA PRO A 792 -25.45 4.80 15.43
C PRO A 792 -25.77 5.00 13.93
N HIS A 793 -26.75 5.84 13.61
CA HIS A 793 -27.13 6.12 12.21
C HIS A 793 -26.07 6.89 11.42
N LEU A 794 -25.06 7.50 12.07
CA LEU A 794 -23.97 8.25 11.43
C LEU A 794 -22.65 7.45 11.37
N HIS A 795 -22.60 6.27 12.01
CA HIS A 795 -21.39 5.46 12.15
C HIS A 795 -20.83 4.92 10.83
N HIS A 796 -21.63 4.94 9.75
CA HIS A 796 -21.16 4.55 8.43
C HIS A 796 -20.09 5.52 7.88
N ILE A 797 -20.13 6.80 8.28
CA ILE A 797 -19.07 7.80 7.97
C ILE A 797 -18.06 7.91 9.13
N LYS A 798 -18.54 8.17 10.35
CA LYS A 798 -17.68 8.44 11.50
C LYS A 798 -18.25 7.80 12.77
N LYS A 799 -17.53 6.82 13.31
CA LYS A 799 -17.86 6.16 14.57
C LYS A 799 -16.93 6.56 15.71
N GLU A 800 -15.69 6.93 15.39
CA GLU A 800 -14.66 7.21 16.38
C GLU A 800 -14.95 8.48 17.19
N ASN A 801 -14.30 8.60 18.34
CA ASN A 801 -14.35 9.77 19.21
C ASN A 801 -13.97 11.05 18.47
N ILE A 802 -14.74 12.10 18.71
CA ILE A 802 -14.50 13.45 18.19
C ILE A 802 -13.38 14.09 18.99
N GLY A 803 -12.18 14.14 18.40
CA GLY A 803 -11.00 14.75 18.99
C GLY A 803 -10.95 16.26 18.79
N LEU A 804 -9.86 16.86 19.25
CA LEU A 804 -9.59 18.29 19.16
C LEU A 804 -9.69 18.83 17.72
N ILE A 805 -9.16 18.09 16.74
CA ILE A 805 -9.14 18.50 15.33
C ILE A 805 -10.57 18.57 14.78
N GLU A 806 -11.37 17.54 15.04
CA GLU A 806 -12.77 17.48 14.62
C GLU A 806 -13.63 18.54 15.30
N VAL A 807 -13.39 18.81 16.59
CA VAL A 807 -14.07 19.89 17.33
C VAL A 807 -13.89 21.24 16.64
N MET A 808 -12.71 21.50 16.10
CA MET A 808 -12.38 22.77 15.43
C MET A 808 -12.92 22.83 13.99
N GLY A 809 -13.48 21.74 13.46
CA GLY A 809 -14.16 21.72 12.16
C GLY A 809 -13.42 21.03 11.02
N LEU A 810 -12.33 20.30 11.29
CA LEU A 810 -11.66 19.45 10.30
C LEU A 810 -11.99 17.98 10.54
N ALA A 811 -12.75 17.37 9.63
CA ALA A 811 -13.09 15.95 9.70
C ALA A 811 -11.92 15.08 9.22
N VAL A 812 -11.36 14.25 10.12
CA VAL A 812 -10.40 13.21 9.73
C VAL A 812 -11.13 11.88 9.57
N LEU A 813 -11.41 11.52 8.32
CA LEU A 813 -12.19 10.35 7.92
C LEU A 813 -11.28 9.16 7.54
N PRO A 814 -11.76 7.91 7.71
CA PRO A 814 -10.96 6.71 7.47
C PRO A 814 -10.73 6.46 5.97
N GLY A 815 -9.56 5.93 5.61
CA GLY A 815 -9.16 5.71 4.22
C GLY A 815 -10.08 4.81 3.39
N ARG A 816 -10.76 3.84 4.03
CA ARG A 816 -11.78 2.99 3.38
C ARG A 816 -12.88 3.78 2.66
N LEU A 817 -13.16 5.00 3.12
CA LEU A 817 -14.25 5.82 2.60
C LEU A 817 -14.01 6.24 1.14
N ASP A 818 -12.77 6.38 0.69
CA ASP A 818 -12.45 6.68 -0.71
C ASP A 818 -13.02 5.62 -1.66
N LYS A 819 -12.75 4.34 -1.38
CA LYS A 819 -13.30 3.21 -2.14
C LYS A 819 -14.82 3.14 -2.04
N GLU A 820 -15.36 3.28 -0.82
CA GLU A 820 -16.81 3.25 -0.59
C GLU A 820 -17.55 4.35 -1.37
N LEU A 821 -17.03 5.59 -1.39
CA LEU A 821 -17.61 6.69 -2.14
C LEU A 821 -17.55 6.45 -3.65
N SER A 822 -16.45 5.90 -4.17
CA SER A 822 -16.35 5.52 -5.59
C SER A 822 -17.41 4.48 -5.98
N LEU A 823 -17.63 3.47 -5.13
CA LEU A 823 -18.67 2.46 -5.36
C LEU A 823 -20.09 3.07 -5.30
N ILE A 824 -20.35 3.97 -4.35
CA ILE A 824 -21.63 4.69 -4.26
C ILE A 824 -21.85 5.56 -5.50
N SER A 825 -20.82 6.25 -5.99
CA SER A 825 -20.88 7.07 -7.20
C SER A 825 -21.35 6.26 -8.42
N ARG A 826 -20.89 5.01 -8.56
CA ARG A 826 -21.34 4.08 -9.62
C ARG A 826 -22.81 3.66 -9.48
N LEU A 827 -23.30 3.51 -8.24
CA LEU A 827 -24.73 3.24 -7.97
C LEU A 827 -25.61 4.45 -8.28
N LEU A 828 -25.18 5.66 -7.90
CA LEU A 828 -25.93 6.90 -8.14
C LEU A 828 -26.03 7.24 -9.63
N THR A 829 -24.98 6.95 -10.40
CA THR A 829 -24.97 7.15 -11.87
C THR A 829 -25.73 6.04 -12.62
N GLY A 830 -25.95 4.88 -12.00
CA GLY A 830 -26.47 3.68 -12.66
C GLY A 830 -25.46 3.02 -13.59
N ALA A 831 -24.17 3.35 -13.47
CA ALA A 831 -23.09 2.69 -14.20
C ALA A 831 -22.91 1.22 -13.80
N LYS A 832 -23.35 0.85 -12.59
CA LYS A 832 -23.34 -0.53 -12.07
C LYS A 832 -24.58 -0.75 -11.21
N ALA A 833 -25.35 -1.81 -11.48
CA ALA A 833 -26.49 -2.18 -10.65
C ALA A 833 -26.03 -2.87 -9.36
N TRP A 834 -26.87 -2.90 -8.32
CA TRP A 834 -26.53 -3.53 -7.03
C TRP A 834 -26.12 -5.00 -7.19
N GLU A 835 -26.82 -5.72 -8.07
CA GLU A 835 -26.61 -7.14 -8.36
C GLU A 835 -25.27 -7.42 -9.04
N ASP A 836 -24.67 -6.43 -9.69
CA ASP A 836 -23.41 -6.55 -10.42
C ASP A 836 -22.18 -6.34 -9.52
N PHE A 837 -22.37 -5.89 -8.27
CA PHE A 837 -21.29 -5.80 -7.30
C PHE A 837 -20.87 -7.18 -6.81
N SER A 838 -19.56 -7.38 -6.67
CA SER A 838 -19.01 -8.56 -6.02
C SER A 838 -19.46 -8.61 -4.56
N GLN A 839 -19.41 -9.80 -3.96
CA GLN A 839 -19.81 -9.99 -2.57
C GLN A 839 -19.07 -9.04 -1.60
N GLY A 840 -17.75 -8.86 -1.78
CA GLY A 840 -16.97 -7.96 -0.94
C GLY A 840 -17.32 -6.48 -1.12
N GLU A 841 -17.68 -6.05 -2.34
CA GLU A 841 -18.16 -4.68 -2.58
C GLU A 841 -19.54 -4.46 -1.94
N GLN A 842 -20.44 -5.44 -2.02
CA GLN A 842 -21.76 -5.37 -1.37
C GLN A 842 -21.61 -5.27 0.15
N GLU A 843 -20.79 -6.12 0.76
CA GLU A 843 -20.48 -6.10 2.20
C GLU A 843 -19.93 -4.72 2.65
N ALA A 844 -19.09 -4.08 1.84
CA ALA A 844 -18.58 -2.73 2.14
C ALA A 844 -19.69 -1.66 2.14
N LEU A 845 -20.67 -1.79 1.24
CA LEU A 845 -21.78 -0.86 1.02
C LEU A 845 -22.99 -1.07 1.92
N GLU A 846 -23.17 -2.26 2.51
CA GLU A 846 -24.35 -2.61 3.32
C GLU A 846 -24.70 -1.55 4.37
N LYS A 847 -23.70 -1.03 5.08
CA LYS A 847 -23.88 0.00 6.12
C LYS A 847 -24.28 1.38 5.56
N HIS A 848 -24.09 1.61 4.27
CA HIS A 848 -24.47 2.85 3.58
C HIS A 848 -25.84 2.76 2.91
N VAL A 849 -26.45 1.57 2.79
CA VAL A 849 -27.71 1.37 2.04
C VAL A 849 -28.83 2.35 2.41
N PRO A 850 -29.12 2.62 3.70
CA PRO A 850 -30.14 3.60 4.06
C PRO A 850 -29.83 5.00 3.52
N TRP A 851 -28.56 5.42 3.61
CA TRP A 851 -28.10 6.72 3.11
C TRP A 851 -28.11 6.79 1.58
N ILE A 852 -27.70 5.71 0.89
CA ILE A 852 -27.77 5.61 -0.58
C ILE A 852 -29.23 5.73 -1.05
N THR A 853 -30.15 5.03 -0.38
CA THR A 853 -31.58 5.06 -0.73
C THR A 853 -32.18 6.46 -0.53
N ASP A 854 -31.83 7.14 0.57
CA ASP A 854 -32.23 8.52 0.81
C ASP A 854 -31.69 9.47 -0.28
N MET A 855 -30.40 9.36 -0.63
CA MET A 855 -29.80 10.16 -1.69
C MET A 855 -30.47 9.91 -3.05
N GLN A 856 -30.74 8.64 -3.41
CA GLN A 856 -31.46 8.30 -4.63
C GLN A 856 -32.88 8.89 -4.64
N SER A 857 -33.56 8.95 -3.48
CA SER A 857 -34.88 9.56 -3.38
C SER A 857 -34.84 11.09 -3.51
N ARG A 858 -33.80 11.76 -3.00
CA ARG A 858 -33.67 13.23 -3.04
C ARG A 858 -33.12 13.74 -4.37
N TYR A 859 -32.14 13.07 -4.93
CA TYR A 859 -31.40 13.51 -6.12
C TYR A 859 -31.79 12.77 -7.40
N GLY A 860 -32.44 11.61 -7.29
CA GLY A 860 -32.69 10.74 -8.44
C GLY A 860 -31.41 10.09 -8.97
N GLN A 861 -31.47 9.56 -10.19
CA GLN A 861 -30.29 9.05 -10.89
C GLN A 861 -29.54 10.22 -11.55
N VAL A 862 -28.24 10.30 -11.30
CA VAL A 862 -27.37 11.36 -11.86
C VAL A 862 -26.71 10.91 -13.15
N SER A 863 -26.38 11.85 -14.03
CA SER A 863 -25.92 11.52 -15.39
C SER A 863 -24.40 11.42 -15.53
N THR A 864 -23.64 11.94 -14.56
CA THR A 864 -22.16 12.01 -14.63
C THR A 864 -21.52 11.66 -13.29
N GLU A 865 -20.30 11.12 -13.31
CA GLU A 865 -19.50 10.84 -12.12
C GLU A 865 -19.14 12.13 -11.35
N GLU A 866 -18.92 13.23 -12.06
CA GLU A 866 -18.62 14.55 -11.47
C GLU A 866 -19.77 15.09 -10.61
N GLU A 867 -21.01 14.91 -11.09
CA GLU A 867 -22.22 15.27 -10.36
C GLU A 867 -22.41 14.38 -9.12
N ALA A 868 -22.19 13.07 -9.27
CA ALA A 868 -22.25 12.12 -8.16
C ALA A 868 -21.21 12.45 -7.08
N ASP A 869 -19.95 12.71 -7.46
CA ASP A 869 -18.87 13.08 -6.56
C ASP A 869 -19.17 14.40 -5.82
N ALA A 870 -19.78 15.39 -6.49
CA ALA A 870 -20.18 16.64 -5.86
C ALA A 870 -21.28 16.45 -4.81
N ILE A 871 -22.28 15.61 -5.10
CA ILE A 871 -23.34 15.25 -4.14
C ILE A 871 -22.72 14.54 -2.95
N LEU A 872 -21.89 13.52 -3.18
CA LEU A 872 -21.25 12.75 -2.12
C LEU A 872 -20.41 13.62 -1.21
N LYS A 873 -19.61 14.55 -1.76
CA LYS A 873 -18.81 15.49 -0.95
C LYS A 873 -19.66 16.39 -0.07
N ARG A 874 -20.80 16.88 -0.57
CA ARG A 874 -21.76 17.67 0.23
C ARG A 874 -22.37 16.82 1.34
N GLU A 875 -22.88 15.65 0.99
CA GLU A 875 -23.58 14.75 1.93
C GLU A 875 -22.67 14.24 3.05
N VAL A 876 -21.41 13.94 2.75
CA VAL A 876 -20.40 13.62 3.78
C VAL A 876 -20.21 14.79 4.74
N GLY A 877 -20.17 16.02 4.23
CA GLY A 877 -20.11 17.22 5.06
C GLY A 877 -21.34 17.43 5.93
N GLU A 878 -22.53 17.20 5.39
CA GLU A 878 -23.80 17.27 6.13
C GLU A 878 -23.86 16.25 7.27
N ILE A 879 -23.47 14.99 6.99
CA ILE A 879 -23.38 13.94 8.01
C ILE A 879 -22.36 14.31 9.08
N PHE A 880 -21.18 14.82 8.69
CA PHE A 880 -20.18 15.22 9.67
C PHE A 880 -20.63 16.43 10.51
N SER A 881 -21.38 17.36 9.95
CA SER A 881 -22.02 18.44 10.72
C SER A 881 -22.99 17.87 11.76
N GLN A 882 -23.84 16.91 11.38
CA GLN A 882 -24.74 16.23 12.31
C GLN A 882 -23.98 15.46 13.42
N VAL A 883 -22.84 14.85 13.08
CA VAL A 883 -21.93 14.21 14.03
C VAL A 883 -21.47 15.20 15.12
N LEU A 884 -21.10 16.42 14.74
CA LEU A 884 -20.73 17.46 15.69
C LEU A 884 -21.92 17.95 16.53
N GLU A 885 -23.12 18.07 15.95
CA GLU A 885 -24.35 18.43 16.67
C GLU A 885 -24.77 17.37 17.70
N CYS A 886 -24.66 16.08 17.35
CA CYS A 886 -24.84 14.96 18.27
C CYS A 886 -23.84 15.04 19.43
N SER A 887 -22.63 15.52 19.16
CA SER A 887 -21.56 15.66 20.16
C SER A 887 -21.68 16.92 21.03
N GLY A 888 -22.47 17.91 20.62
CA GLY A 888 -22.75 19.13 21.40
C GLY A 888 -23.54 18.83 22.67
N VAL A 889 -23.14 19.40 23.81
CA VAL A 889 -23.80 19.16 25.10
C VAL A 889 -25.15 19.87 25.17
N PHE A 890 -25.16 21.18 24.95
CA PHE A 890 -26.38 21.94 24.72
C PHE A 890 -26.74 21.86 23.24
N LYS A 891 -27.87 21.24 22.94
CA LYS A 891 -28.33 21.02 21.56
C LYS A 891 -28.70 22.34 20.87
N ASN A 892 -28.59 22.38 19.55
CA ASN A 892 -28.93 23.54 18.72
C ASN A 892 -30.45 23.69 18.52
N THR A 893 -31.20 23.57 19.62
CA THR A 893 -32.66 23.73 19.73
C THR A 893 -32.97 24.89 20.67
N GLU A 894 -34.20 25.40 20.65
CA GLU A 894 -34.61 26.49 21.58
C GLU A 894 -34.37 26.10 23.05
N GLU A 895 -34.74 24.88 23.44
CA GLU A 895 -34.50 24.35 24.79
C GLU A 895 -33.00 24.29 25.14
N GLY A 896 -32.16 23.81 24.22
CA GLY A 896 -30.72 23.74 24.44
C GLY A 896 -30.08 25.13 24.52
N TYR A 897 -30.55 26.09 23.73
CA TYR A 897 -30.11 27.49 23.79
C TYR A 897 -30.49 28.16 25.13
N GLU A 898 -31.69 27.91 25.63
CA GLU A 898 -32.10 28.38 26.95
C GLU A 898 -31.27 27.73 28.07
N ALA A 899 -30.98 26.43 27.97
CA ALA A 899 -30.12 25.73 28.91
C ALA A 899 -28.68 26.29 28.91
N PHE A 900 -28.13 26.58 27.73
CA PHE A 900 -26.82 27.20 27.64
C PHE A 900 -26.82 28.61 28.25
N ALA A 901 -27.87 29.40 28.03
CA ALA A 901 -28.03 30.70 28.68
C ALA A 901 -28.15 30.59 30.21
N ARG A 902 -28.82 29.56 30.75
CA ARG A 902 -28.85 29.27 32.19
C ARG A 902 -27.47 28.96 32.73
N PHE A 903 -26.68 28.15 32.02
CA PHE A 903 -25.29 27.89 32.39
C PHE A 903 -24.47 29.19 32.41
N MET A 904 -24.55 30.02 31.36
CA MET A 904 -23.86 31.32 31.33
C MET A 904 -24.29 32.23 32.49
N ALA A 905 -25.59 32.29 32.82
CA ALA A 905 -26.08 33.03 33.97
C ALA A 905 -25.54 32.48 35.30
N SER A 906 -25.40 31.15 35.44
CA SER A 906 -24.82 30.52 36.63
C SER A 906 -23.34 30.88 36.85
N LEU A 907 -22.64 31.25 35.78
CA LEU A 907 -21.27 31.76 35.84
C LEU A 907 -21.21 33.22 36.33
N GLY A 908 -22.34 33.92 36.45
CA GLY A 908 -22.38 35.37 36.70
C GLY A 908 -22.37 36.23 35.43
N CYS A 909 -22.49 35.61 34.24
CA CYS A 909 -22.49 36.33 32.97
C CYS A 909 -23.87 36.95 32.68
N ILE A 910 -23.86 38.21 32.25
CA ILE A 910 -25.04 38.98 31.84
C ILE A 910 -25.01 39.10 30.32
N ARG A 911 -26.05 38.56 29.67
CA ARG A 911 -26.20 38.60 28.22
C ARG A 911 -26.34 40.04 27.74
N GLN A 912 -25.55 40.41 26.74
CA GLN A 912 -25.62 41.71 26.08
C GLN A 912 -26.68 41.67 24.98
N SER A 913 -27.36 42.80 24.80
CA SER A 913 -28.48 43.00 23.86
C SER A 913 -28.04 42.92 22.41
#